data_AF-D7LGY6-F1
#
_entry.id   AF-D7LGY6-F1
#
_cell.length_a   1.000
_cell.length_b   1.000
_cell.length_c   1.000
_cell.angle_alpha   90.00
_cell.angle_beta   90.00
_cell.angle_gamma   90.00
#
_symmetry.space_group_name_H-M   'P 1'
#
loop_
_entity.id
_entity.type
_entity.pdbx_description
1 polymer ?
#
loop_
_entity_poly.entity_id
_entity_poly.type
_entity_poly.pdbx_seq_one_letter_code
_entity_poly.pdbx_strand_id
1 'polypeptide(L)'
;MKNSEKSDDKETKKKIDDAYNLAKGFWKKGNRIEALMLTEKTISDHGRNESCCYVHHELQGDIFYQLAGEIELEITNDIKRVYLFASLDAFSMSILLCPDALRSFRGCARSLIELGDQLGIKKFYEKAASRACQGVSITKPQDISQSSEKALKKKNSNAAVTVSETSSMDNQMLLIKKDPSNQLKYFWVNLDDKTKRDFLVVDFRKLIDYIFDVYGKEVKGYFRKCVATILDSSRWRCWKCHICSQVNYCFTDCKMHILDNHVHKYEPDFSAHPKYVDEILADMICCGDWKPVDIEKAANLIKERTKSRIEFVYVNGWCSDWPVANDKDRENILKQFADVLKSSCPKENRTLSCSLWDWLIDYTEEHLELPGVPGSYLDECSFFKNPQCICFLDLKHLKHILKYFRQLTTDVRGSLVSKVVNQLWENSQVKERIDLEGVTTYNLLLDKRLLYEEVLELDKNETVEHYQSTGIYEDVMPKGDKIVSWILDCPEINKEFMSQVAKGLHNREIWLAVLRIVQGMVRKKESYYDKKRRMLTYEKMLGVVDTICDREDTRKNVNQRSTYEFSLRMKCEELVGKQDDDTKVFLTVVRDVFVRLCTPNFKALEDMECISKLSATVPNDDVKKSLLRLRKSLKEKVFFFLFFLFIY
;
A
#
# COMPACT_ATOMS: atom_id res chain seq x y z
N MET A 1 11.98 -31.00 30.52
CA MET A 1 11.51 -29.81 29.77
C MET A 1 12.34 -29.54 28.50
N LYS A 2 13.69 -29.53 28.50
CA LYS A 2 14.49 -29.33 27.26
C LYS A 2 14.34 -30.41 26.15
N ASN A 3 13.86 -31.61 26.48
CA ASN A 3 13.65 -32.69 25.50
C ASN A 3 12.24 -32.68 24.85
N SER A 4 11.26 -31.99 25.44
CA SER A 4 9.93 -31.86 24.82
C SER A 4 9.91 -30.74 23.77
N GLU A 5 10.57 -29.61 24.03
CA GLU A 5 10.67 -28.49 23.06
C GLU A 5 11.37 -28.88 21.74
N LYS A 6 12.43 -29.70 21.80
CA LYS A 6 13.14 -30.19 20.60
C LYS A 6 12.32 -31.19 19.77
N SER A 7 11.34 -31.86 20.37
CA SER A 7 10.45 -32.80 19.68
C SER A 7 9.43 -32.04 18.85
N ASP A 8 8.84 -30.99 19.43
CA ASP A 8 7.81 -30.16 18.80
C ASP A 8 8.35 -29.35 17.62
N ASP A 9 9.58 -28.84 17.70
CA ASP A 9 10.23 -28.10 16.59
C ASP A 9 10.45 -28.99 15.35
N LYS A 10 10.82 -30.26 15.55
CA LYS A 10 11.08 -31.19 14.44
C LYS A 10 9.78 -31.62 13.75
N GLU A 11 8.71 -31.79 14.53
CA GLU A 11 7.39 -32.11 13.99
C GLU A 11 6.79 -30.92 13.22
N THR A 12 6.96 -29.70 13.73
CA THR A 12 6.49 -28.48 13.08
C THR A 12 7.19 -28.25 11.75
N LYS A 13 8.52 -28.39 11.71
CA LYS A 13 9.29 -28.32 10.47
C LYS A 13 8.83 -29.33 9.43
N LYS A 14 8.57 -30.58 9.84
CA LYS A 14 8.06 -31.62 8.94
C LYS A 14 6.70 -31.23 8.36
N LYS A 15 5.77 -30.70 9.17
CA LYS A 15 4.46 -30.23 8.69
C LYS A 15 4.60 -29.13 7.63
N ILE A 16 5.54 -28.20 7.82
CA ILE A 16 5.82 -27.12 6.86
C ILE A 16 6.37 -27.67 5.55
N ASP A 17 7.31 -28.61 5.61
CA ASP A 17 7.91 -29.24 4.43
C ASP A 17 6.88 -30.09 3.65
N ASP A 18 6.04 -30.85 4.36
CA ASP A 18 4.96 -31.64 3.76
C ASP A 18 3.93 -30.74 3.06
N ALA A 19 3.55 -29.62 3.69
CA ALA A 19 2.67 -28.61 3.10
C ALA A 19 3.29 -27.97 1.86
N TYR A 20 4.59 -27.68 1.86
CA TYR A 20 5.29 -27.13 0.69
C TYR A 20 5.28 -28.11 -0.48
N ASN A 21 5.58 -29.39 -0.22
CA ASN A 21 5.56 -30.42 -1.25
C ASN A 21 4.17 -30.61 -1.85
N LEU A 22 3.14 -30.56 -1.02
CA LEU A 22 1.75 -30.61 -1.46
C LEU A 22 1.36 -29.39 -2.31
N ALA A 23 1.71 -28.18 -1.86
CA ALA A 23 1.44 -26.94 -2.61
C ALA A 23 2.15 -26.93 -3.97
N LYS A 24 3.41 -27.36 -4.01
CA LYS A 24 4.17 -27.53 -5.25
C LYS A 24 3.54 -28.57 -6.17
N GLY A 25 2.97 -29.64 -5.60
CA GLY A 25 2.19 -30.64 -6.32
C GLY A 25 0.95 -30.05 -6.99
N PHE A 26 0.20 -29.20 -6.28
CA PHE A 26 -0.94 -28.48 -6.86
C PHE A 26 -0.51 -27.56 -8.00
N TRP A 27 0.54 -26.76 -7.79
CA TRP A 27 1.04 -25.85 -8.83
C TRP A 27 1.48 -26.59 -10.10
N LYS A 28 2.20 -27.71 -9.98
CA LYS A 28 2.59 -28.56 -11.12
C LYS A 28 1.40 -29.12 -11.90
N LYS A 29 0.26 -29.30 -11.27
CA LYS A 29 -1.00 -29.74 -11.90
C LYS A 29 -1.81 -28.59 -12.50
N GLY A 30 -1.28 -27.37 -12.51
CA GLY A 30 -1.98 -26.16 -12.94
C GLY A 30 -2.93 -25.58 -11.90
N ASN A 31 -3.03 -26.19 -10.71
CA ASN A 31 -3.93 -25.71 -9.67
C ASN A 31 -3.22 -24.67 -8.77
N ARG A 32 -3.23 -23.42 -9.24
CA ARG A 32 -2.50 -22.29 -8.63
C ARG A 32 -3.19 -21.74 -7.39
N ILE A 33 -4.52 -21.65 -7.40
CA ILE A 33 -5.30 -21.11 -6.29
C ILE A 33 -5.07 -21.97 -5.04
N GLU A 34 -5.17 -23.28 -5.16
CA GLU A 34 -4.96 -24.21 -4.05
C GLU A 34 -3.53 -24.18 -3.52
N ALA A 35 -2.54 -24.01 -4.41
CA ALA A 35 -1.15 -23.81 -4.02
C ALA A 35 -0.96 -22.50 -3.23
N LEU A 36 -1.54 -21.39 -3.69
CA LEU A 36 -1.46 -20.10 -3.00
C LEU A 36 -2.21 -20.11 -1.66
N MET A 37 -3.36 -20.76 -1.58
CA MET A 37 -4.11 -20.88 -0.32
C MET A 37 -3.35 -21.72 0.71
N LEU A 38 -2.78 -22.85 0.29
CA LEU A 38 -2.04 -23.73 1.19
C LEU A 38 -0.78 -23.04 1.72
N THR A 39 -0.01 -22.39 0.85
CA THR A 39 1.16 -21.60 1.25
C THR A 39 0.79 -20.47 2.20
N GLU A 40 -0.28 -19.70 1.92
CA GLU A 40 -0.69 -18.60 2.78
C GLU A 40 -1.15 -19.08 4.16
N LYS A 41 -1.87 -20.21 4.21
CA LYS A 41 -2.28 -20.84 5.47
C LYS A 41 -1.06 -21.23 6.29
N THR A 42 -0.10 -21.95 5.69
CA THR A 42 1.12 -22.37 6.40
C THR A 42 1.94 -21.17 6.88
N ILE A 43 2.05 -20.10 6.09
CA ILE A 43 2.73 -18.86 6.48
C ILE A 43 1.99 -18.17 7.64
N SER A 44 0.65 -18.17 7.63
CA SER A 44 -0.14 -17.58 8.71
C SER A 44 -0.01 -18.35 10.02
N ASP A 45 0.01 -19.68 9.94
CA ASP A 45 0.08 -20.58 11.10
C ASP A 45 1.49 -20.62 11.74
N HIS A 46 2.56 -20.49 10.93
CA HIS A 46 3.94 -20.76 11.38
C HIS A 46 4.97 -19.63 11.09
N GLY A 47 4.61 -18.63 10.28
CA GLY A 47 5.57 -17.76 9.59
C GLY A 47 6.22 -16.63 10.38
N ARG A 48 5.85 -16.36 11.65
CA ARG A 48 6.49 -15.28 12.44
C ARG A 48 7.84 -15.71 13.05
N ASN A 49 8.06 -17.00 13.29
CA ASN A 49 9.21 -17.48 14.08
C ASN A 49 10.01 -18.64 13.46
N GLU A 50 9.59 -19.18 12.31
CA GLU A 50 10.24 -20.38 11.74
C GLU A 50 10.99 -20.06 10.45
N SER A 51 12.32 -20.18 10.50
CA SER A 51 13.21 -19.97 9.34
C SER A 51 12.87 -20.89 8.16
N CYS A 52 12.12 -21.98 8.39
CA CYS A 52 11.74 -22.95 7.37
C CYS A 52 10.60 -22.47 6.44
N CYS A 53 9.86 -21.40 6.77
CA CYS A 53 8.76 -20.91 5.92
C CYS A 53 9.21 -20.21 4.62
N TYR A 54 10.51 -19.97 4.43
CA TYR A 54 11.02 -19.26 3.24
C TYR A 54 10.63 -19.94 1.91
N VAL A 55 10.55 -21.27 1.87
CA VAL A 55 10.19 -22.04 0.67
C VAL A 55 8.75 -21.78 0.20
N HIS A 56 7.84 -21.46 1.13
CA HIS A 56 6.45 -21.10 0.81
C HIS A 56 6.37 -19.70 0.21
N HIS A 57 7.15 -18.76 0.75
CA HIS A 57 7.30 -17.42 0.19
C HIS A 57 7.94 -17.45 -1.21
N GLU A 58 8.96 -18.29 -1.41
CA GLU A 58 9.56 -18.49 -2.73
C GLU A 58 8.55 -19.05 -3.74
N LEU A 59 7.76 -20.06 -3.34
CA LEU A 59 6.73 -20.65 -4.20
C LEU A 59 5.63 -19.64 -4.59
N GLN A 60 5.15 -18.83 -3.64
CA GLN A 60 4.21 -17.74 -3.96
C GLN A 60 4.84 -16.74 -4.95
N GLY A 61 6.11 -16.39 -4.74
CA GLY A 61 6.85 -15.49 -5.62
C GLY A 61 6.91 -15.99 -7.07
N ASP A 62 7.14 -17.28 -7.26
CA ASP A 62 7.15 -17.93 -8.56
C ASP A 62 5.76 -17.98 -9.22
N ILE A 63 4.71 -18.33 -8.45
CA ILE A 63 3.34 -18.39 -8.97
C ILE A 63 2.89 -17.00 -9.44
N PHE A 64 3.10 -15.95 -8.63
CA PHE A 64 2.74 -14.59 -9.03
C PHE A 64 3.57 -14.09 -10.22
N TYR A 65 4.87 -14.41 -10.29
CA TYR A 65 5.69 -14.05 -11.44
C TYR A 65 5.18 -14.72 -12.73
N GLN A 66 4.79 -16.00 -12.65
CA GLN A 66 4.20 -16.70 -13.78
C GLN A 66 2.87 -16.07 -14.21
N LEU A 67 1.98 -15.76 -13.25
CA LEU A 67 0.69 -15.11 -13.55
C LEU A 67 0.89 -13.75 -14.24
N ALA A 68 1.92 -12.99 -13.86
CA ALA A 68 2.24 -11.74 -14.54
C ALA A 68 2.69 -11.94 -16.00
N GLY A 69 3.36 -13.06 -16.30
CA GLY A 69 3.84 -13.39 -17.65
C GLY A 69 2.75 -13.85 -18.61
N GLU A 70 1.61 -14.32 -18.10
CA GLU A 70 0.47 -14.81 -18.89
C GLU A 70 -0.49 -13.68 -19.32
N ILE A 71 -0.26 -12.45 -18.84
CA ILE A 71 -1.08 -11.28 -19.17
C ILE A 71 -0.47 -10.57 -20.39
N GLU A 72 -1.12 -10.72 -21.55
CA GLU A 72 -0.66 -10.16 -22.84
C GLU A 72 -1.33 -8.83 -23.25
N LEU A 73 -2.46 -8.44 -22.62
CA LEU A 73 -3.27 -7.27 -23.02
C LEU A 73 -2.93 -5.99 -22.26
N GLU A 74 -2.95 -4.84 -22.95
CA GLU A 74 -2.58 -3.52 -22.42
C GLU A 74 -3.58 -3.01 -21.34
N ILE A 75 -4.86 -3.41 -21.42
CA ILE A 75 -5.92 -3.04 -20.46
C ILE A 75 -5.74 -3.72 -19.09
N THR A 76 -5.05 -4.86 -19.02
CA THR A 76 -4.80 -5.63 -17.78
C THR A 76 -3.41 -5.37 -17.18
N ASN A 77 -2.71 -4.33 -17.64
CA ASN A 77 -1.36 -4.01 -17.18
C ASN A 77 -1.29 -3.70 -15.67
N ASP A 78 -2.35 -3.14 -15.08
CA ASP A 78 -2.38 -2.89 -13.64
C ASP A 78 -2.44 -4.20 -12.82
N ILE A 79 -3.16 -5.23 -13.30
CA ILE A 79 -3.16 -6.56 -12.68
C ILE A 79 -1.77 -7.21 -12.83
N LYS A 80 -1.14 -7.09 -13.99
CA LYS A 80 0.23 -7.55 -14.22
C LYS A 80 1.19 -6.92 -13.20
N ARG A 81 1.10 -5.61 -13.00
CA ARG A 81 1.91 -4.88 -12.00
C ARG A 81 1.63 -5.36 -10.57
N VAL A 82 0.38 -5.64 -10.21
CA VAL A 82 0.02 -6.22 -8.90
C VAL A 82 0.72 -7.56 -8.70
N TYR A 83 0.66 -8.46 -9.67
CA TYR A 83 1.36 -9.75 -9.58
C TYR A 83 2.88 -9.59 -9.47
N LEU A 84 3.49 -8.66 -10.20
CA LEU A 84 4.92 -8.39 -10.11
C LEU A 84 5.33 -7.83 -8.73
N PHE A 85 4.53 -6.92 -8.15
CA PHE A 85 4.79 -6.42 -6.80
C PHE A 85 4.59 -7.51 -5.74
N ALA A 86 3.54 -8.33 -5.85
CA ALA A 86 3.31 -9.45 -4.95
C ALA A 86 4.46 -10.47 -5.02
N SER A 87 4.95 -10.76 -6.22
CA SER A 87 6.13 -11.60 -6.45
C SER A 87 7.38 -11.04 -5.77
N LEU A 88 7.64 -9.73 -5.94
CA LEU A 88 8.78 -9.04 -5.32
C LEU A 88 8.72 -9.09 -3.79
N ASP A 89 7.55 -8.84 -3.20
CA ASP A 89 7.38 -8.85 -1.75
C ASP A 89 7.50 -10.28 -1.19
N ALA A 90 7.00 -11.30 -1.91
CA ALA A 90 7.17 -12.70 -1.54
C ALA A 90 8.65 -13.13 -1.53
N PHE A 91 9.39 -12.87 -2.61
CA PHE A 91 10.82 -13.20 -2.65
C PHE A 91 11.65 -12.41 -1.63
N SER A 92 11.30 -11.14 -1.37
CA SER A 92 11.97 -10.33 -0.36
C SER A 92 11.82 -10.95 1.03
N MET A 93 10.65 -11.53 1.33
CA MET A 93 10.41 -12.25 2.59
C MET A 93 11.16 -13.56 2.68
N SER A 94 11.24 -14.31 1.57
CA SER A 94 12.07 -15.51 1.51
C SER A 94 13.53 -15.19 1.84
N ILE A 95 14.10 -14.12 1.25
CA ILE A 95 15.48 -13.67 1.54
C ILE A 95 15.65 -13.26 3.00
N LEU A 96 14.63 -12.62 3.59
CA LEU A 96 14.69 -12.21 5.00
C LEU A 96 14.77 -13.42 5.94
N LEU A 97 14.00 -14.47 5.67
CA LEU A 97 13.97 -15.70 6.47
C LEU A 97 15.18 -16.61 6.19
N CYS A 98 15.65 -16.63 4.95
CA CYS A 98 16.81 -17.40 4.51
C CYS A 98 17.72 -16.51 3.64
N PRO A 99 18.74 -15.87 4.25
CA PRO A 99 19.68 -15.00 3.54
C PRO A 99 20.47 -15.69 2.42
N ASP A 100 20.52 -17.02 2.39
CA ASP A 100 21.23 -17.81 1.37
C ASP A 100 20.32 -18.30 0.22
N ALA A 101 19.05 -17.88 0.18
CA ALA A 101 18.08 -18.29 -0.82
C ALA A 101 18.35 -17.67 -2.21
N LEU A 102 19.33 -18.23 -2.95
CA LEU A 102 19.77 -17.75 -4.27
C LEU A 102 18.62 -17.61 -5.29
N ARG A 103 17.69 -18.57 -5.28
CA ARG A 103 16.53 -18.55 -6.18
C ARG A 103 15.61 -17.35 -5.89
N SER A 104 15.48 -16.97 -4.63
CA SER A 104 14.73 -15.78 -4.23
C SER A 104 15.41 -14.46 -4.64
N PHE A 105 16.75 -14.39 -4.60
CA PHE A 105 17.48 -13.23 -5.18
C PHE A 105 17.26 -13.09 -6.68
N ARG A 106 17.32 -14.21 -7.42
CA ARG A 106 17.05 -14.24 -8.86
C ARG A 106 15.61 -13.81 -9.16
N GLY A 107 14.65 -14.32 -8.38
CA GLY A 107 13.24 -13.94 -8.46
C GLY A 107 13.05 -12.43 -8.25
N CYS A 108 13.59 -11.88 -7.17
CA CYS A 108 13.56 -10.43 -6.89
C CYS A 108 14.11 -9.61 -8.06
N ALA A 109 15.29 -9.97 -8.58
CA ALA A 109 15.93 -9.23 -9.66
C ALA A 109 15.07 -9.23 -10.93
N ARG A 110 14.47 -10.36 -11.29
CA ARG A 110 13.56 -10.47 -12.45
C ARG A 110 12.30 -9.63 -12.29
N SER A 111 11.61 -9.73 -11.15
CA SER A 111 10.41 -8.95 -10.89
C SER A 111 10.71 -7.44 -10.91
N LEU A 112 11.88 -7.02 -10.41
CA LEU A 112 12.33 -5.63 -10.47
C LEU A 112 12.63 -5.14 -11.89
N ILE A 113 13.23 -5.98 -12.75
CA ILE A 113 13.50 -5.62 -14.15
C ILE A 113 12.17 -5.41 -14.89
N GLU A 114 11.25 -6.37 -14.79
CA GLU A 114 9.94 -6.27 -15.45
C GLU A 114 9.13 -5.08 -14.91
N LEU A 115 9.17 -4.81 -13.60
CA LEU A 115 8.58 -3.58 -13.05
C LEU A 115 9.23 -2.31 -13.61
N GLY A 116 10.55 -2.34 -13.82
CA GLY A 116 11.28 -1.27 -14.49
C GLY A 116 10.76 -1.04 -15.91
N ASP A 117 10.55 -2.12 -16.68
CA ASP A 117 10.03 -2.08 -18.05
C ASP A 117 8.58 -1.56 -18.08
N GLN A 118 7.73 -2.03 -17.18
CA GLN A 118 6.31 -1.66 -17.12
C GLN A 118 6.06 -0.23 -16.60
N LEU A 119 6.96 0.33 -15.80
CA LEU A 119 6.81 1.66 -15.19
C LEU A 119 7.75 2.72 -15.79
N GLY A 120 8.77 2.32 -16.55
CA GLY A 120 9.79 3.23 -17.07
C GLY A 120 10.66 3.88 -15.97
N ILE A 121 10.67 3.34 -14.76
CA ILE A 121 11.34 3.94 -13.60
C ILE A 121 12.73 3.31 -13.41
N LYS A 122 13.77 4.11 -13.68
CA LYS A 122 15.19 3.71 -13.59
C LYS A 122 15.57 3.04 -12.26
N LYS A 123 14.99 3.52 -11.15
CA LYS A 123 15.28 3.06 -9.78
C LYS A 123 15.01 1.55 -9.58
N PHE A 124 14.09 0.96 -10.34
CA PHE A 124 13.84 -0.48 -10.26
C PHE A 124 15.00 -1.30 -10.83
N TYR A 125 15.61 -0.88 -11.95
CA TYR A 125 16.80 -1.54 -12.48
C TYR A 125 18.01 -1.41 -11.54
N GLU A 126 18.19 -0.25 -10.92
CA GLU A 126 19.26 -0.04 -9.92
C GLU A 126 19.09 -0.99 -8.72
N LYS A 127 17.86 -1.15 -8.23
CA LYS A 127 17.54 -2.13 -7.19
C LYS A 127 17.75 -3.57 -7.68
N ALA A 128 17.37 -3.88 -8.92
CA ALA A 128 17.57 -5.21 -9.49
C ALA A 128 19.04 -5.59 -9.54
N ALA A 129 19.90 -4.66 -10.00
CA ALA A 129 21.34 -4.83 -10.02
C ALA A 129 21.89 -5.05 -8.59
N SER A 130 21.46 -4.24 -7.63
CA SER A 130 21.86 -4.40 -6.22
C SER A 130 21.49 -5.77 -5.65
N ARG A 131 20.27 -6.26 -5.91
CA ARG A 131 19.83 -7.60 -5.47
C ARG A 131 20.60 -8.72 -6.18
N ALA A 132 20.86 -8.58 -7.47
CA ALA A 132 21.66 -9.54 -8.22
C ALA A 132 23.10 -9.63 -7.67
N CYS A 133 23.74 -8.49 -7.39
CA CYS A 133 25.06 -8.44 -6.78
C CYS A 133 25.08 -9.14 -5.41
N GLN A 134 24.08 -8.90 -4.56
CA GLN A 134 23.95 -9.59 -3.26
C GLN A 134 23.88 -11.12 -3.43
N GLY A 135 23.09 -11.60 -4.38
CA GLY A 135 23.01 -13.02 -4.71
C GLY A 135 24.34 -13.60 -5.19
N VAL A 136 25.09 -12.86 -6.01
CA VAL A 136 26.42 -13.29 -6.49
C VAL A 136 27.44 -13.35 -5.33
N SER A 137 27.42 -12.40 -4.40
CA SER A 137 28.31 -12.38 -3.24
C SER A 137 28.15 -13.62 -2.34
N ILE A 138 26.95 -14.21 -2.27
CA ILE A 138 26.70 -15.46 -1.54
C ILE A 138 27.40 -16.65 -2.21
N THR A 139 27.46 -16.66 -3.55
CA THR A 139 28.11 -17.74 -4.31
C THR A 139 29.64 -17.64 -4.38
N LYS A 140 30.24 -16.49 -4.05
CA LYS A 140 31.69 -16.25 -4.05
C LYS A 140 32.10 -15.38 -2.87
N PRO A 141 32.54 -15.97 -1.73
CA PRO A 141 32.83 -15.20 -0.52
C PRO A 141 34.05 -14.26 -0.57
N GLN A 142 34.88 -14.29 -1.62
CA GLN A 142 36.00 -13.35 -1.80
C GLN A 142 36.20 -13.00 -3.29
N ASP A 143 36.69 -11.78 -3.51
CA ASP A 143 37.04 -11.12 -4.79
C ASP A 143 35.90 -10.60 -5.67
N ILE A 144 35.27 -9.48 -5.28
CA ILE A 144 34.96 -8.38 -6.23
C ILE A 144 35.10 -7.03 -5.50
N SER A 145 36.33 -6.58 -5.31
CA SER A 145 36.62 -5.14 -5.41
C SER A 145 36.84 -4.87 -6.91
N GLN A 146 36.12 -3.90 -7.46
CA GLN A 146 36.27 -3.37 -8.83
C GLN A 146 35.81 -4.28 -9.99
N SER A 147 34.51 -4.25 -10.31
CA SER A 147 34.06 -4.38 -11.71
C SER A 147 32.64 -3.85 -11.91
N SER A 148 32.37 -2.64 -11.43
CA SER A 148 31.18 -1.88 -11.82
C SER A 148 31.56 -0.95 -12.97
N GLU A 149 31.64 -1.49 -14.19
CA GLU A 149 31.44 -0.77 -15.48
C GLU A 149 31.82 -1.68 -16.66
N LYS A 150 30.96 -1.68 -17.69
CA LYS A 150 30.96 -2.51 -18.92
C LYS A 150 30.19 -3.83 -18.72
N ALA A 151 29.02 -4.08 -19.32
CA ALA A 151 28.56 -3.68 -20.63
C ALA A 151 27.04 -3.46 -20.66
N LEU A 152 26.63 -2.19 -20.72
CA LEU A 152 25.40 -1.79 -21.37
C LEU A 152 25.76 -1.55 -22.86
N LYS A 153 25.53 -2.53 -23.72
CA LYS A 153 25.57 -2.33 -25.18
C LYS A 153 24.20 -2.66 -25.78
N LYS A 154 23.39 -1.61 -25.82
CA LYS A 154 22.62 -1.12 -26.97
C LYS A 154 22.43 -2.15 -28.11
N LYS A 155 21.19 -2.56 -28.34
CA LYS A 155 20.70 -2.94 -29.68
C LYS A 155 19.46 -2.11 -29.96
N ASN A 156 19.65 -1.04 -30.73
CA ASN A 156 18.57 -0.37 -31.44
C ASN A 156 18.32 -1.07 -32.78
N SER A 157 17.06 -0.99 -33.17
CA SER A 157 16.39 -1.43 -34.38
C SER A 157 17.05 -1.00 -35.70
N ASN A 158 16.84 -1.79 -36.74
CA ASN A 158 16.05 -1.44 -37.93
C ASN A 158 16.15 -2.55 -38.99
N ALA A 159 15.01 -3.03 -39.48
CA ALA A 159 14.82 -3.42 -40.88
C ALA A 159 13.31 -3.46 -41.18
N ALA A 160 12.95 -2.79 -42.26
CA ALA A 160 11.60 -2.53 -42.73
C ALA A 160 11.07 -3.67 -43.63
N VAL A 161 9.75 -3.87 -43.56
CA VAL A 161 8.76 -4.10 -44.62
C VAL A 161 9.07 -5.13 -45.73
N THR A 162 8.20 -6.14 -45.84
CA THR A 162 7.47 -6.46 -47.08
C THR A 162 6.16 -7.15 -46.72
N VAL A 163 5.05 -6.46 -46.99
CA VAL A 163 3.70 -7.03 -47.07
C VAL A 163 3.46 -7.32 -48.55
N SER A 164 3.09 -8.56 -48.87
CA SER A 164 2.61 -8.94 -50.19
C SER A 164 1.13 -9.27 -50.11
N GLU A 165 0.34 -8.38 -50.70
CA GLU A 165 -1.07 -8.55 -51.02
C GLU A 165 -1.22 -9.59 -52.15
N THR A 166 -2.18 -10.50 -52.00
CA THR A 166 -2.83 -11.12 -53.15
C THR A 166 -4.33 -11.15 -52.91
N SER A 167 -5.02 -10.38 -53.74
CA SER A 167 -6.46 -10.32 -53.93
C SER A 167 -7.05 -11.67 -54.36
N SER A 168 -8.20 -12.02 -53.79
CA SER A 168 -9.17 -12.90 -54.42
C SER A 168 -10.57 -12.37 -54.11
N MET A 169 -11.18 -11.73 -55.09
CA MET A 169 -12.61 -11.46 -55.10
C MET A 169 -13.35 -12.78 -55.31
N ASP A 170 -14.35 -13.08 -54.48
CA ASP A 170 -15.48 -13.90 -54.93
C ASP A 170 -16.77 -13.52 -54.18
N ASN A 171 -17.60 -12.82 -54.94
CA ASN A 171 -19.06 -12.76 -54.99
C ASN A 171 -19.90 -12.96 -53.72
N GLN A 172 -20.53 -11.84 -53.33
CA GLN A 172 -21.77 -11.78 -52.58
C GLN A 172 -22.86 -12.64 -53.22
N MET A 173 -23.35 -13.63 -52.46
CA MET A 173 -24.73 -14.08 -52.56
C MET A 173 -25.47 -13.50 -51.34
N LEU A 174 -26.24 -12.44 -51.59
CA LEU A 174 -27.10 -11.76 -50.63
C LEU A 174 -28.22 -12.70 -50.18
N LEU A 175 -27.94 -13.53 -49.17
CA LEU A 175 -28.99 -14.02 -48.28
C LEU A 175 -29.27 -12.90 -47.28
N ILE A 176 -30.41 -12.23 -47.43
CA ILE A 176 -30.95 -11.32 -46.41
C ILE A 176 -31.23 -12.15 -45.16
N LYS A 177 -30.20 -12.38 -44.32
CA LYS A 177 -30.38 -12.77 -42.93
C LYS A 177 -30.93 -11.54 -42.23
N LYS A 178 -32.25 -11.53 -42.00
CA LYS A 178 -32.87 -10.55 -41.10
C LYS A 178 -32.08 -10.54 -39.79
N ASP A 179 -31.62 -9.36 -39.40
CA ASP A 179 -30.98 -9.11 -38.11
C ASP A 179 -31.87 -9.68 -36.97
N PRO A 180 -31.37 -10.63 -36.16
CA PRO A 180 -32.11 -11.21 -35.03
C PRO A 180 -32.63 -10.14 -34.08
N SER A 181 -31.90 -9.03 -33.92
CA SER A 181 -32.29 -7.90 -33.07
C SER A 181 -33.59 -7.26 -33.55
N ASN A 182 -33.70 -7.00 -34.85
CA ASN A 182 -34.89 -6.38 -35.43
C ASN A 182 -36.12 -7.30 -35.38
N GLN A 183 -35.93 -8.62 -35.46
CA GLN A 183 -37.02 -9.57 -35.27
C GLN A 183 -37.51 -9.61 -33.83
N LEU A 184 -36.59 -9.72 -32.85
CA LEU A 184 -36.94 -9.74 -31.43
C LEU A 184 -37.62 -8.45 -30.98
N LYS A 185 -37.14 -7.29 -31.44
CA LYS A 185 -37.80 -6.00 -31.18
C LYS A 185 -39.20 -5.96 -31.76
N TYR A 186 -39.38 -6.43 -33.01
CA TYR A 186 -40.70 -6.49 -33.64
C TYR A 186 -41.65 -7.43 -32.88
N PHE A 187 -41.19 -8.60 -32.46
CA PHE A 187 -41.99 -9.50 -31.63
C PHE A 187 -42.36 -8.85 -30.29
N TRP A 188 -41.38 -8.23 -29.61
CA TRP A 188 -41.59 -7.58 -28.31
C TRP A 188 -42.62 -6.46 -28.35
N VAL A 189 -42.55 -5.58 -29.36
CA VAL A 189 -43.50 -4.46 -29.51
C VAL A 189 -44.94 -4.96 -29.64
N ASN A 190 -45.15 -6.08 -30.33
CA ASN A 190 -46.47 -6.65 -30.61
C ASN A 190 -47.06 -7.49 -29.46
N LEU A 191 -46.34 -7.72 -28.37
CA LEU A 191 -46.87 -8.36 -27.17
C LEU A 191 -47.77 -7.40 -26.39
N ASP A 192 -48.86 -7.93 -25.82
CA ASP A 192 -49.70 -7.17 -24.90
C ASP A 192 -48.99 -6.93 -23.56
N ASP A 193 -49.44 -5.91 -22.83
CA ASP A 193 -48.78 -5.46 -21.60
C ASP A 193 -48.78 -6.54 -20.51
N LYS A 194 -49.80 -7.40 -20.47
CA LYS A 194 -49.84 -8.49 -19.50
C LYS A 194 -48.75 -9.51 -19.82
N THR A 195 -48.63 -9.94 -21.07
CA THR A 195 -47.58 -10.87 -21.50
C THR A 195 -46.18 -10.30 -21.26
N LYS A 196 -45.97 -8.99 -21.47
CA LYS A 196 -44.69 -8.32 -21.17
C LYS A 196 -44.34 -8.35 -19.67
N ARG A 197 -45.34 -8.16 -18.79
CA ARG A 197 -45.15 -8.26 -17.33
C ARG A 197 -44.89 -9.69 -16.88
N ASP A 198 -45.66 -10.66 -17.39
CA ASP A 198 -45.50 -12.08 -17.09
C ASP A 198 -44.10 -12.59 -17.50
N PHE A 199 -43.47 -11.98 -18.52
CA PHE A 199 -42.11 -12.31 -18.95
C PHE A 199 -41.03 -11.93 -17.91
N LEU A 200 -41.29 -11.00 -17.00
CA LEU A 200 -40.38 -10.69 -15.89
C LEU A 200 -40.43 -11.72 -14.75
N VAL A 201 -41.39 -12.64 -14.78
CA VAL A 201 -41.59 -13.66 -13.75
C VAL A 201 -40.99 -14.97 -14.23
N VAL A 202 -39.86 -15.35 -13.65
CA VAL A 202 -39.15 -16.59 -14.01
C VAL A 202 -39.42 -17.67 -12.98
N ASP A 203 -40.05 -18.75 -13.42
CA ASP A 203 -40.24 -19.95 -12.60
C ASP A 203 -38.89 -20.59 -12.29
N PHE A 204 -38.55 -20.63 -11.00
CA PHE A 204 -37.26 -21.12 -10.54
C PHE A 204 -37.06 -22.63 -10.81
N ARG A 205 -38.12 -23.44 -10.74
CA ARG A 205 -38.03 -24.88 -11.01
C ARG A 205 -37.72 -25.11 -12.49
N LYS A 206 -38.43 -24.41 -13.38
CA LYS A 206 -38.18 -24.47 -14.83
C LYS A 206 -36.77 -24.00 -15.18
N LEU A 207 -36.28 -22.93 -14.54
CA LEU A 207 -34.90 -22.47 -14.72
C LEU A 207 -33.87 -23.54 -14.30
N ILE A 208 -34.09 -24.18 -13.15
CA ILE A 208 -33.22 -25.25 -12.65
C ILE A 208 -33.20 -26.47 -13.57
N ASP A 209 -34.33 -26.80 -14.17
CA ASP A 209 -34.44 -27.91 -15.11
C ASP A 209 -33.79 -27.56 -16.46
N TYR A 210 -34.00 -26.34 -16.96
CA TYR A 210 -33.27 -25.81 -18.12
C TYR A 210 -31.74 -25.88 -17.93
N ILE A 211 -31.23 -25.44 -16.78
CA ILE A 211 -29.79 -25.49 -16.48
C ILE A 211 -29.29 -26.94 -16.47
N PHE A 212 -30.08 -27.86 -15.94
CA PHE A 212 -29.75 -29.28 -15.92
C PHE A 212 -29.68 -29.86 -17.33
N ASP A 213 -30.67 -29.58 -18.17
CA ASP A 213 -30.79 -30.14 -19.50
C ASP A 213 -29.69 -29.61 -20.44
N VAL A 214 -29.38 -28.31 -20.35
CA VAL A 214 -28.39 -27.67 -21.23
C VAL A 214 -26.95 -27.83 -20.74
N TYR A 215 -26.71 -27.68 -19.43
CA TYR A 215 -25.35 -27.58 -18.88
C TYR A 215 -24.94 -28.77 -18.02
N GLY A 216 -25.89 -29.63 -17.64
CA GLY A 216 -25.66 -30.86 -16.90
C GLY A 216 -25.71 -30.72 -15.37
N LYS A 217 -25.53 -31.85 -14.69
CA LYS A 217 -25.66 -32.00 -13.24
C LYS A 217 -24.70 -31.11 -12.43
N GLU A 218 -23.46 -30.93 -12.91
CA GLU A 218 -22.45 -30.15 -12.19
C GLU A 218 -22.82 -28.68 -12.08
N VAL A 219 -23.23 -28.06 -13.20
CA VAL A 219 -23.63 -26.65 -13.26
C VAL A 219 -24.90 -26.41 -12.45
N LYS A 220 -25.87 -27.35 -12.50
CA LYS A 220 -27.04 -27.34 -11.61
C LYS A 220 -26.62 -27.30 -10.14
N GLY A 221 -25.59 -28.08 -9.76
CA GLY A 221 -25.04 -28.10 -8.41
C GLY A 221 -24.41 -26.76 -8.00
N TYR A 222 -23.62 -26.14 -8.88
CA TYR A 222 -23.02 -24.82 -8.62
C TYR A 222 -24.07 -23.72 -8.48
N PHE A 223 -25.04 -23.69 -9.39
CA PHE A 223 -26.13 -22.72 -9.37
C PHE A 223 -26.96 -22.84 -8.08
N ARG A 224 -27.33 -24.06 -7.67
CA ARG A 224 -28.06 -24.30 -6.41
C ARG A 224 -27.29 -23.82 -5.18
N LYS A 225 -25.96 -23.99 -5.13
CA LYS A 225 -25.14 -23.47 -4.02
C LYS A 225 -25.17 -21.95 -3.94
N CYS A 226 -25.10 -21.27 -5.09
CA CYS A 226 -25.19 -19.82 -5.15
C CYS A 226 -26.55 -19.35 -4.62
N VAL A 227 -27.64 -19.94 -5.12
CA VAL A 227 -29.01 -19.55 -4.74
C VAL A 227 -29.33 -19.88 -3.28
N ALA A 228 -28.90 -21.02 -2.74
CA ALA A 228 -29.13 -21.35 -1.33
C ALA A 228 -28.54 -20.30 -0.38
N THR A 229 -27.33 -19.82 -0.69
CA THR A 229 -26.68 -18.75 0.09
C THR A 229 -27.51 -17.45 0.09
N ILE A 230 -28.18 -17.16 -1.03
CA ILE A 230 -29.01 -15.97 -1.22
C ILE A 230 -30.35 -16.12 -0.48
N LEU A 231 -30.98 -17.29 -0.56
CA LEU A 231 -32.23 -17.60 0.15
C LEU A 231 -32.04 -17.50 1.67
N ASP A 232 -30.94 -18.04 2.20
CA ASP A 232 -30.67 -18.02 3.65
C ASP A 232 -30.35 -16.61 4.18
N SER A 233 -29.75 -15.75 3.35
CA SER A 233 -29.30 -14.40 3.76
C SER A 233 -30.21 -13.26 3.29
N SER A 234 -31.17 -13.54 2.40
CA SER A 234 -31.97 -12.54 1.67
C SER A 234 -31.11 -11.44 1.03
N ARG A 235 -29.90 -11.78 0.55
CA ARG A 235 -28.96 -10.85 -0.09
C ARG A 235 -28.24 -11.50 -1.28
N TRP A 236 -28.19 -10.78 -2.41
CA TRP A 236 -27.42 -11.20 -3.60
C TRP A 236 -25.91 -11.01 -3.44
N ARG A 237 -25.49 -10.17 -2.49
CA ARG A 237 -24.09 -9.85 -2.23
C ARG A 237 -23.71 -10.25 -0.82
N CYS A 238 -22.55 -10.90 -0.70
CA CYS A 238 -21.88 -11.11 0.56
C CYS A 238 -20.39 -10.84 0.40
N TRP A 239 -19.77 -10.36 1.47
CA TRP A 239 -18.35 -10.04 1.56
C TRP A 239 -17.66 -11.10 2.40
N LYS A 240 -16.88 -11.95 1.76
CA LYS A 240 -16.10 -12.97 2.47
C LYS A 240 -14.74 -12.37 2.83
N CYS A 241 -14.38 -12.44 4.12
CA CYS A 241 -13.07 -11.98 4.59
C CYS A 241 -11.93 -12.70 3.87
N HIS A 242 -12.14 -13.97 3.51
CA HIS A 242 -11.21 -14.79 2.77
C HIS A 242 -9.87 -15.10 3.49
N ILE A 243 -9.50 -14.35 4.53
CA ILE A 243 -8.46 -14.68 5.50
C ILE A 243 -9.01 -15.63 6.57
N CYS A 244 -10.27 -15.42 6.97
CA CYS A 244 -11.02 -16.35 7.81
C CYS A 244 -12.39 -16.68 7.20
N SER A 245 -13.16 -17.53 7.88
CA SER A 245 -14.49 -17.97 7.45
C SER A 245 -15.59 -16.89 7.59
N GLN A 246 -15.27 -15.69 8.09
CA GLN A 246 -16.26 -14.64 8.30
C GLN A 246 -16.87 -14.16 6.97
N VAL A 247 -18.21 -14.04 6.98
CA VAL A 247 -19.01 -13.47 5.91
C VAL A 247 -19.72 -12.23 6.46
N ASN A 248 -19.59 -11.11 5.76
CA ASN A 248 -20.18 -9.83 6.11
C ASN A 248 -21.17 -9.41 5.01
N TYR A 249 -22.16 -8.63 5.37
CA TYR A 249 -23.25 -8.28 4.45
C TYR A 249 -23.28 -6.81 4.03
N CYS A 250 -22.34 -6.01 4.53
CA CYS A 250 -22.01 -4.72 3.96
C CYS A 250 -20.48 -4.55 3.91
N PHE A 251 -20.02 -3.66 3.03
CA PHE A 251 -18.60 -3.38 2.86
C PHE A 251 -17.96 -2.86 4.16
N THR A 252 -18.65 -1.94 4.85
CA THR A 252 -18.16 -1.32 6.08
C THR A 252 -17.87 -2.37 7.14
N ASP A 253 -18.78 -3.33 7.35
CA ASP A 253 -18.57 -4.42 8.31
C ASP A 253 -17.39 -5.31 7.90
N CYS A 254 -17.26 -5.62 6.60
CA CYS A 254 -16.12 -6.40 6.12
C CYS A 254 -14.79 -5.67 6.31
N LYS A 255 -14.77 -4.36 6.03
CA LYS A 255 -13.61 -3.50 6.21
C LYS A 255 -13.22 -3.45 7.68
N MET A 256 -14.17 -3.19 8.58
CA MET A 256 -13.92 -3.17 10.02
C MET A 256 -13.45 -4.54 10.53
N HIS A 257 -14.08 -5.63 10.08
CA HIS A 257 -13.63 -6.98 10.41
C HIS A 257 -12.17 -7.23 10.00
N ILE A 258 -11.79 -6.85 8.76
CA ILE A 258 -10.41 -6.96 8.27
C ILE A 258 -9.46 -6.12 9.13
N LEU A 259 -9.82 -4.86 9.41
CA LEU A 259 -9.00 -3.98 10.22
C LEU A 259 -8.81 -4.53 11.64
N ASP A 260 -9.89 -4.89 12.32
CA ASP A 260 -9.87 -5.29 13.73
C ASP A 260 -9.24 -6.67 13.96
N ASN A 261 -9.52 -7.64 13.08
CA ASN A 261 -9.12 -9.04 13.31
C ASN A 261 -7.86 -9.45 12.56
N HIS A 262 -7.57 -8.80 11.42
CA HIS A 262 -6.49 -9.22 10.52
C HIS A 262 -5.38 -8.19 10.38
N VAL A 263 -5.66 -6.90 10.56
CA VAL A 263 -4.66 -5.83 10.47
C VAL A 263 -4.15 -5.40 11.84
N HIS A 264 -5.02 -5.29 12.85
CA HIS A 264 -4.67 -4.78 14.18
C HIS A 264 -3.50 -5.55 14.84
N LYS A 265 -3.36 -6.86 14.56
CA LYS A 265 -2.24 -7.70 15.02
C LYS A 265 -0.86 -7.32 14.40
N TYR A 266 -0.86 -6.43 13.42
CA TYR A 266 0.30 -5.90 12.71
C TYR A 266 0.37 -4.36 12.83
N GLU A 267 -0.51 -3.74 13.61
CA GLU A 267 -0.34 -2.33 13.94
C GLU A 267 0.80 -2.20 14.96
N PRO A 268 1.79 -1.33 14.71
CA PRO A 268 2.83 -1.06 15.69
C PRO A 268 2.21 -0.46 16.96
N ASP A 269 2.92 -0.49 18.08
CA ASP A 269 2.43 0.08 19.33
C ASP A 269 1.92 1.53 19.16
N PHE A 270 0.84 1.93 19.85
CA PHE A 270 0.21 3.25 19.67
C PHE A 270 1.19 4.42 19.84
N SER A 271 2.21 4.24 20.69
CA SER A 271 3.30 5.20 20.94
C SER A 271 4.25 5.40 19.76
N ALA A 272 4.29 4.46 18.81
CA ALA A 272 5.13 4.49 17.61
C ALA A 272 4.40 5.05 16.37
N HIS A 273 3.09 5.27 16.45
CA HIS A 273 2.32 5.82 15.34
C HIS A 273 2.77 7.27 15.01
N PRO A 274 2.82 7.65 13.72
CA PRO A 274 2.96 9.03 13.36
C PRO A 274 1.74 9.77 13.89
N LYS A 275 1.97 10.84 14.63
CA LYS A 275 0.93 11.83 14.84
C LYS A 275 0.65 12.45 13.47
N TYR A 276 -0.60 12.45 13.05
CA TYR A 276 -1.03 13.11 11.82
C TYR A 276 -1.45 14.54 12.12
N VAL A 277 -1.39 15.39 11.10
CA VAL A 277 -1.88 16.76 11.21
C VAL A 277 -3.34 16.75 11.67
N ASP A 278 -3.65 17.67 12.58
CA ASP A 278 -5.01 17.81 13.10
C ASP A 278 -5.99 18.29 12.03
N GLU A 279 -7.28 18.32 12.37
CA GLU A 279 -8.33 18.67 11.40
C GLU A 279 -8.25 20.13 10.99
N ILE A 280 -7.82 20.99 11.91
CA ILE A 280 -7.70 22.42 11.70
C ILE A 280 -6.65 22.66 10.61
N LEU A 281 -5.45 22.10 10.76
CA LEU A 281 -4.36 22.26 9.79
C LEU A 281 -4.68 21.58 8.45
N ALA A 282 -5.31 20.41 8.46
CA ALA A 282 -5.75 19.74 7.24
C ALA A 282 -6.75 20.61 6.44
N ASP A 283 -7.71 21.23 7.13
CA ASP A 283 -8.67 22.15 6.50
C ASP A 283 -7.98 23.41 5.96
N MET A 284 -7.01 23.97 6.69
CA MET A 284 -6.20 25.10 6.19
C MET A 284 -5.46 24.76 4.89
N ILE A 285 -4.85 23.59 4.79
CA ILE A 285 -4.16 23.12 3.58
C ILE A 285 -5.16 22.97 2.41
N CYS A 286 -6.34 22.41 2.68
CA CYS A 286 -7.37 22.13 1.68
C CYS A 286 -8.01 23.41 1.11
N CYS A 287 -8.32 24.37 1.99
CA CYS A 287 -8.96 25.63 1.63
C CYS A 287 -8.01 26.66 0.98
N GLY A 288 -6.71 26.39 0.98
CA GLY A 288 -5.71 27.37 0.59
C GLY A 288 -5.69 27.79 -0.87
N ASP A 289 -5.49 29.10 -1.08
CA ASP A 289 -5.21 29.72 -2.37
C ASP A 289 -3.69 29.87 -2.53
N TRP A 290 -3.05 28.79 -2.99
CA TRP A 290 -1.60 28.64 -3.10
C TRP A 290 -1.00 29.52 -4.21
N LYS A 291 -0.90 30.82 -3.94
CA LYS A 291 -0.37 31.84 -4.84
C LYS A 291 0.96 32.40 -4.35
N PRO A 292 1.90 32.72 -5.25
CA PRO A 292 3.19 33.26 -4.85
C PRO A 292 3.02 34.65 -4.24
N VAL A 293 3.75 34.91 -3.15
CA VAL A 293 3.75 36.22 -2.49
C VAL A 293 4.95 37.06 -2.96
N ASP A 294 4.72 38.37 -3.10
CA ASP A 294 5.73 39.39 -3.37
C ASP A 294 6.47 39.72 -2.07
N ILE A 295 7.71 39.22 -1.97
CA ILE A 295 8.52 39.25 -0.75
C ILE A 295 8.79 40.68 -0.28
N GLU A 296 9.14 41.59 -1.19
CA GLU A 296 9.49 42.98 -0.85
C GLU A 296 8.27 43.74 -0.34
N LYS A 297 7.13 43.62 -1.05
CA LYS A 297 5.88 44.25 -0.62
C LYS A 297 5.36 43.66 0.68
N ALA A 298 5.47 42.35 0.86
CA ALA A 298 5.04 41.68 2.08
C ALA A 298 5.91 42.07 3.28
N ALA A 299 7.23 42.21 3.10
CA ALA A 299 8.14 42.69 4.14
C ALA A 299 7.78 44.11 4.61
N ASN A 300 7.38 44.99 3.68
CA ASN A 300 6.92 46.34 4.00
C ASN A 300 5.56 46.32 4.74
N LEU A 301 4.63 45.46 4.28
CA LEU A 301 3.32 45.28 4.92
C LEU A 301 3.44 44.81 6.38
N ILE A 302 4.35 43.87 6.66
CA ILE A 302 4.62 43.40 8.04
C ILE A 302 5.12 44.57 8.90
N LYS A 303 6.14 45.32 8.43
CA LYS A 303 6.67 46.46 9.17
C LYS A 303 5.62 47.53 9.46
N GLU A 304 4.75 47.81 8.49
CA GLU A 304 3.68 48.81 8.63
C GLU A 304 2.66 48.35 9.68
N ARG A 305 2.14 47.13 9.54
CA ARG A 305 1.12 46.58 10.44
C ARG A 305 1.60 46.39 11.87
N THR A 306 2.83 45.95 12.05
CA THR A 306 3.44 45.84 13.39
C THR A 306 3.59 47.21 14.04
N LYS A 307 4.01 48.24 13.28
CA LYS A 307 4.11 49.62 13.80
C LYS A 307 2.74 50.20 14.17
N SER A 308 1.71 49.92 13.38
CA SER A 308 0.35 50.39 13.63
C SER A 308 -0.44 49.51 14.60
N ARG A 309 0.15 48.41 15.11
CA ARG A 309 -0.52 47.39 15.95
C ARG A 309 -1.80 46.85 15.33
N ILE A 310 -1.79 46.65 14.00
CA ILE A 310 -2.90 46.06 13.25
C ILE A 310 -2.59 44.59 13.06
N GLU A 311 -3.45 43.71 13.57
CA GLU A 311 -3.29 42.27 13.41
C GLU A 311 -3.64 41.81 11.99
N PHE A 312 -2.99 40.73 11.55
CA PHE A 312 -3.38 40.05 10.30
C PHE A 312 -4.63 39.20 10.53
N VAL A 313 -5.64 39.39 9.68
CA VAL A 313 -6.87 38.60 9.73
C VAL A 313 -6.70 37.37 8.86
N TYR A 314 -6.79 36.19 9.49
CA TYR A 314 -6.73 34.91 8.79
C TYR A 314 -8.10 34.25 8.78
N VAL A 315 -8.59 33.89 7.60
CA VAL A 315 -9.82 33.11 7.40
C VAL A 315 -9.43 31.72 6.92
N ASN A 316 -9.83 30.69 7.67
CA ASN A 316 -9.42 29.29 7.41
C ASN A 316 -7.90 29.12 7.28
N GLY A 317 -7.13 29.90 8.04
CA GLY A 317 -5.68 29.92 7.95
C GLY A 317 -5.14 30.57 6.67
N TRP A 318 -5.85 31.49 6.03
CA TRP A 318 -5.31 32.27 4.91
C TRP A 318 -5.64 33.75 5.07
N CYS A 319 -4.65 34.60 4.84
CA CYS A 319 -4.78 36.05 4.84
C CYS A 319 -4.84 36.56 3.39
N SER A 320 -5.88 37.34 3.09
CA SER A 320 -6.12 37.94 1.77
C SER A 320 -5.26 39.16 1.49
N ASP A 321 -4.63 39.71 2.53
CA ASP A 321 -3.93 41.00 2.45
C ASP A 321 -2.51 40.84 1.90
N TRP A 322 -2.03 39.59 1.77
CA TRP A 322 -0.70 39.33 1.23
C TRP A 322 -0.61 39.72 -0.25
N PRO A 323 0.43 40.48 -0.63
CA PRO A 323 0.57 40.93 -2.01
C PRO A 323 0.97 39.76 -2.91
N VAL A 324 0.13 39.43 -3.88
CA VAL A 324 0.40 38.36 -4.85
C VAL A 324 1.47 38.81 -5.85
N ALA A 325 2.50 37.98 -6.03
CA ALA A 325 3.53 38.18 -7.04
C ALA A 325 3.05 37.72 -8.43
N ASN A 326 3.45 38.42 -9.48
CA ASN A 326 3.22 37.99 -10.86
C ASN A 326 4.34 37.03 -11.31
N ASP A 327 4.37 35.82 -10.73
CA ASP A 327 5.36 34.78 -11.03
C ASP A 327 4.66 33.46 -11.39
N LYS A 328 4.52 33.21 -12.71
CA LYS A 328 3.85 32.02 -13.24
C LYS A 328 4.57 30.71 -12.90
N ASP A 329 5.90 30.73 -12.79
CA ASP A 329 6.66 29.51 -12.53
C ASP A 329 6.48 29.08 -11.07
N ARG A 330 6.55 30.03 -10.12
CA ARG A 330 6.22 29.76 -8.71
C ARG A 330 4.76 29.34 -8.55
N GLU A 331 3.83 30.00 -9.24
CA GLU A 331 2.41 29.64 -9.20
C GLU A 331 2.16 28.19 -9.66
N ASN A 332 2.79 27.75 -10.77
CA ASN A 332 2.63 26.39 -11.25
C ASN A 332 3.20 25.34 -10.28
N ILE A 333 4.37 25.60 -9.69
CA ILE A 333 4.97 24.70 -8.71
C ILE A 333 4.14 24.66 -7.41
N LEU A 334 3.63 25.79 -6.95
CA LEU A 334 2.76 25.88 -5.77
C LEU A 334 1.45 25.11 -5.98
N LYS A 335 0.82 25.20 -7.17
CA LYS A 335 -0.36 24.38 -7.51
C LYS A 335 -0.04 22.88 -7.45
N GLN A 336 1.04 22.45 -8.09
CA GLN A 336 1.47 21.04 -8.06
C GLN A 336 1.79 20.57 -6.63
N PHE A 337 2.35 21.44 -5.80
CA PHE A 337 2.66 21.14 -4.41
C PHE A 337 1.40 21.05 -3.54
N ALA A 338 0.47 21.98 -3.75
CA ALA A 338 -0.85 21.98 -3.11
C ALA A 338 -1.61 20.68 -3.41
N ASP A 339 -1.62 20.22 -4.67
CA ASP A 339 -2.27 18.97 -5.06
C ASP A 339 -1.71 17.78 -4.28
N VAL A 340 -0.37 17.71 -4.14
CA VAL A 340 0.30 16.65 -3.37
C VAL A 340 -0.07 16.71 -1.88
N LEU A 341 -0.09 17.91 -1.27
CA LEU A 341 -0.48 18.07 0.13
C LEU A 341 -1.96 17.75 0.36
N LYS A 342 -2.86 18.26 -0.48
CA LYS A 342 -4.30 18.02 -0.42
C LYS A 342 -4.63 16.53 -0.53
N SER A 343 -3.92 15.80 -1.40
CA SER A 343 -4.08 14.34 -1.52
C SER A 343 -3.72 13.56 -0.25
N SER A 344 -2.92 14.16 0.65
CA SER A 344 -2.49 13.56 1.93
C SER A 344 -3.35 13.96 3.15
N CYS A 345 -4.32 14.86 2.96
CA CYS A 345 -5.21 15.40 3.98
C CYS A 345 -6.70 14.93 3.97
N PRO A 346 -7.19 13.97 3.14
CA PRO A 346 -8.61 13.56 3.19
C PRO A 346 -9.07 13.11 4.57
N LYS A 347 -10.29 13.51 4.99
CA LYS A 347 -10.85 13.18 6.31
C LYS A 347 -10.92 11.67 6.60
N GLU A 348 -11.11 10.86 5.55
CA GLU A 348 -11.25 9.41 5.64
C GLU A 348 -9.91 8.66 5.75
N ASN A 349 -8.79 9.29 5.36
CA ASN A 349 -7.47 8.65 5.34
C ASN A 349 -6.33 9.69 5.36
N ARG A 350 -6.15 10.38 6.49
CA ARG A 350 -5.06 11.37 6.65
C ARG A 350 -3.73 10.65 6.72
N THR A 351 -2.79 11.04 5.87
CA THR A 351 -1.46 10.43 5.78
C THR A 351 -0.33 11.43 6.04
N LEU A 352 -0.64 12.74 6.09
CA LEU A 352 0.34 13.78 6.42
C LEU A 352 0.68 13.78 7.92
N SER A 353 1.92 13.41 8.25
CA SER A 353 2.42 13.34 9.63
C SER A 353 2.95 14.68 10.13
N CYS A 354 2.71 14.99 11.41
CA CYS A 354 3.18 16.19 12.08
C CYS A 354 4.68 16.37 11.90
N SER A 355 5.49 15.31 12.02
CA SER A 355 6.94 15.46 11.91
C SER A 355 7.43 15.93 10.53
N LEU A 356 6.67 15.67 9.45
CA LEU A 356 7.00 16.24 8.13
C LEU A 356 6.46 17.64 7.96
N TRP A 357 5.32 17.92 8.56
CA TRP A 357 4.82 19.28 8.63
C TRP A 357 5.81 20.17 9.38
N ASP A 358 6.23 19.77 10.58
CA ASP A 358 7.23 20.46 11.40
C ASP A 358 8.52 20.67 10.60
N TRP A 359 9.03 19.61 9.95
CA TRP A 359 10.21 19.74 9.08
C TRP A 359 10.01 20.72 7.93
N LEU A 360 8.84 20.73 7.29
CA LEU A 360 8.55 21.64 6.19
C LEU A 360 8.51 23.10 6.69
N ILE A 361 7.98 23.33 7.88
CA ILE A 361 7.99 24.63 8.53
C ILE A 361 9.42 25.04 8.90
N ASP A 362 10.20 24.17 9.56
CA ASP A 362 11.60 24.42 9.90
C ASP A 362 12.42 24.74 8.63
N TYR A 363 12.25 23.96 7.56
CA TYR A 363 12.90 24.20 6.27
C TYR A 363 12.48 25.54 5.65
N THR A 364 11.20 25.92 5.81
CA THR A 364 10.71 27.21 5.32
C THR A 364 11.31 28.36 6.12
N GLU A 365 11.38 28.24 7.45
CA GLU A 365 12.00 29.22 8.33
C GLU A 365 13.49 29.42 8.05
N GLU A 366 14.24 28.33 7.85
CA GLU A 366 15.69 28.37 7.54
C GLU A 366 16.02 29.02 6.18
N HIS A 367 15.08 28.97 5.23
CA HIS A 367 15.32 29.37 3.84
C HIS A 367 14.50 30.59 3.39
N LEU A 368 13.67 31.14 4.27
CA LEU A 368 12.92 32.35 3.99
C LEU A 368 13.70 33.59 4.43
N GLU A 369 14.10 34.41 3.47
CA GLU A 369 14.71 35.71 3.72
C GLU A 369 13.68 36.82 3.50
N LEU A 370 13.29 37.51 4.60
CA LEU A 370 12.42 38.70 4.56
C LEU A 370 13.26 39.97 4.83
N PRO A 371 13.57 40.78 3.80
CA PRO A 371 14.49 41.91 3.95
C PRO A 371 14.06 42.91 5.02
N GLY A 372 14.88 43.02 6.07
CA GLY A 372 14.71 43.98 7.16
C GLY A 372 13.54 43.71 8.11
N VAL A 373 12.93 42.52 8.09
CA VAL A 373 11.90 42.13 9.05
C VAL A 373 12.56 41.37 10.22
N PRO A 374 12.48 41.88 11.46
CA PRO A 374 12.99 41.16 12.63
C PRO A 374 12.18 39.88 12.90
N GLY A 375 12.83 38.83 13.39
CA GLY A 375 12.15 37.57 13.76
C GLY A 375 11.00 37.77 14.75
N SER A 376 11.14 38.71 15.70
CA SER A 376 10.08 39.03 16.66
C SER A 376 8.77 39.48 16.01
N TYR A 377 8.80 40.09 14.82
CA TYR A 377 7.60 40.50 14.10
C TYR A 377 6.89 39.29 13.46
N LEU A 378 7.65 38.28 13.07
CA LEU A 378 7.12 37.02 12.54
C LEU A 378 6.45 36.20 13.64
N ASP A 379 7.03 36.20 14.84
CA ASP A 379 6.46 35.57 16.03
C ASP A 379 5.12 36.21 16.44
N GLU A 380 5.08 37.55 16.51
CA GLU A 380 3.85 38.32 16.81
C GLU A 380 2.72 38.01 15.83
N CYS A 381 3.04 37.79 14.56
CA CYS A 381 2.05 37.46 13.53
C CYS A 381 1.76 35.96 13.40
N SER A 382 2.38 35.11 14.23
CA SER A 382 2.31 33.63 14.13
C SER A 382 2.57 33.12 12.70
N PHE A 383 3.52 33.76 12.00
CA PHE A 383 3.72 33.62 10.56
C PHE A 383 3.95 32.16 10.13
N PHE A 384 4.82 31.44 10.85
CA PHE A 384 5.17 30.04 10.55
C PHE A 384 4.15 29.01 11.04
N LYS A 385 3.12 29.41 11.79
CA LYS A 385 2.03 28.49 12.19
C LYS A 385 1.06 28.20 11.04
N ASN A 386 1.21 28.91 9.92
CA ASN A 386 0.25 28.94 8.83
C ASN A 386 0.86 28.36 7.54
N PRO A 387 0.17 27.44 6.83
CA PRO A 387 0.66 26.88 5.55
C PRO A 387 1.03 27.94 4.50
N GLN A 388 0.42 29.13 4.55
CA GLN A 388 0.65 30.22 3.62
C GLN A 388 2.11 30.73 3.64
N CYS A 389 2.89 30.49 4.70
CA CYS A 389 4.31 30.88 4.76
C CYS A 389 5.13 30.25 3.62
N ILE A 390 4.76 29.05 3.15
CA ILE A 390 5.42 28.34 2.04
C ILE A 390 5.30 29.13 0.73
N CYS A 391 4.24 29.92 0.57
CA CYS A 391 4.02 30.75 -0.62
C CYS A 391 5.05 31.87 -0.79
N PHE A 392 5.84 32.15 0.24
CA PHE A 392 6.93 33.14 0.21
C PHE A 392 8.25 32.56 -0.30
N LEU A 393 8.39 31.24 -0.38
CA LEU A 393 9.62 30.62 -0.86
C LEU A 393 9.89 30.94 -2.33
N ASP A 394 11.17 31.00 -2.67
CA ASP A 394 11.64 31.16 -4.04
C ASP A 394 11.40 29.89 -4.88
N LEU A 395 11.61 30.00 -6.18
CA LEU A 395 11.40 28.88 -7.10
C LEU A 395 12.33 27.68 -6.84
N LYS A 396 13.56 27.93 -6.35
CA LYS A 396 14.56 26.88 -6.12
C LYS A 396 14.14 26.00 -4.95
N HIS A 397 13.74 26.61 -3.84
CA HIS A 397 13.26 25.94 -2.64
C HIS A 397 11.92 25.25 -2.91
N LEU A 398 11.00 25.91 -3.62
CA LEU A 398 9.73 25.30 -4.04
C LEU A 398 9.92 24.05 -4.92
N LYS A 399 10.85 24.08 -5.88
CA LYS A 399 11.19 22.90 -6.68
C LYS A 399 11.82 21.79 -5.84
N HIS A 400 12.65 22.14 -4.85
CA HIS A 400 13.26 21.19 -3.94
C HIS A 400 12.21 20.45 -3.11
N ILE A 401 11.34 21.19 -2.42
CA ILE A 401 10.29 20.60 -1.58
C ILE A 401 9.27 19.82 -2.42
N LEU A 402 8.90 20.28 -3.61
CA LEU A 402 7.96 19.53 -4.47
C LEU A 402 8.57 18.21 -4.94
N LYS A 403 9.81 18.23 -5.41
CA LYS A 403 10.53 17.01 -5.81
C LYS A 403 10.62 16.05 -4.63
N TYR A 404 10.88 16.58 -3.45
CA TYR A 404 10.98 15.83 -2.22
C TYR A 404 9.64 15.20 -1.82
N PHE A 405 8.57 15.99 -1.67
CA PHE A 405 7.22 15.50 -1.35
C PHE A 405 6.71 14.49 -2.38
N ARG A 406 6.96 14.69 -3.67
CA ARG A 406 6.62 13.69 -4.69
C ARG A 406 7.32 12.35 -4.48
N GLN A 407 8.60 12.35 -4.10
CA GLN A 407 9.33 11.11 -3.80
C GLN A 407 8.81 10.40 -2.55
N LEU A 408 8.20 11.15 -1.64
CA LEU A 408 7.58 10.64 -0.43
C LEU A 408 6.19 10.08 -0.69
N THR A 409 5.32 10.82 -1.37
CA THR A 409 3.89 10.46 -1.53
C THR A 409 3.60 9.46 -2.65
N THR A 410 4.57 9.13 -3.50
CA THR A 410 4.39 8.14 -4.59
C THR A 410 4.71 6.71 -4.14
N ASP A 411 3.91 6.14 -3.23
CA ASP A 411 3.79 4.68 -3.22
C ASP A 411 2.92 4.24 -4.39
N VAL A 412 3.59 3.88 -5.49
CA VAL A 412 2.94 3.28 -6.67
C VAL A 412 2.14 2.03 -6.26
N ARG A 413 2.52 1.34 -5.18
CA ARG A 413 1.83 0.12 -4.73
C ARG A 413 0.46 0.41 -4.13
N GLY A 414 0.36 1.37 -3.21
CA GLY A 414 -0.91 1.71 -2.56
C GLY A 414 -1.96 2.21 -3.56
N SER A 415 -1.57 3.14 -4.43
CA SER A 415 -2.44 3.66 -5.50
C SER A 415 -2.86 2.57 -6.50
N LEU A 416 -1.93 1.71 -6.90
CA LEU A 416 -2.21 0.58 -7.80
C LEU A 416 -3.17 -0.43 -7.16
N VAL A 417 -2.93 -0.83 -5.90
CA VAL A 417 -3.80 -1.75 -5.17
C VAL A 417 -5.20 -1.18 -5.07
N SER A 418 -5.33 0.09 -4.68
CA SER A 418 -6.64 0.76 -4.61
C SER A 418 -7.35 0.78 -5.96
N LYS A 419 -6.63 1.11 -7.04
CA LYS A 419 -7.19 1.12 -8.39
C LYS A 419 -7.70 -0.25 -8.82
N VAL A 420 -6.89 -1.31 -8.65
CA VAL A 420 -7.28 -2.68 -9.03
C VAL A 420 -8.44 -3.19 -8.19
N VAL A 421 -8.42 -2.94 -6.88
CA VAL A 421 -9.52 -3.34 -5.99
C VAL A 421 -10.82 -2.62 -6.35
N ASN A 422 -10.76 -1.31 -6.63
CA ASN A 422 -11.93 -0.53 -7.04
C ASN A 422 -12.46 -0.99 -8.40
N GLN A 423 -11.59 -1.31 -9.35
CA GLN A 423 -12.00 -1.84 -10.65
C GLN A 423 -12.67 -3.22 -10.52
N LEU A 424 -12.11 -4.13 -9.71
CA LEU A 424 -12.72 -5.42 -9.42
C LEU A 424 -14.07 -5.24 -8.71
N TRP A 425 -14.17 -4.25 -7.84
CA TRP A 425 -15.41 -3.89 -7.17
C TRP A 425 -16.48 -3.40 -8.15
N GLU A 426 -16.17 -2.40 -8.97
CA GLU A 426 -17.06 -1.86 -10.01
C GLU A 426 -17.54 -2.97 -10.95
N ASN A 427 -16.63 -3.86 -11.37
CA ASN A 427 -16.98 -5.01 -12.21
C ASN A 427 -17.87 -6.05 -11.52
N SER A 428 -17.92 -6.07 -10.18
CA SER A 428 -18.79 -6.93 -9.38
C SER A 428 -20.13 -6.28 -9.03
N GLN A 429 -20.40 -5.06 -9.53
CA GLN A 429 -21.68 -4.40 -9.35
C GLN A 429 -22.75 -5.01 -10.23
N VAL A 430 -23.71 -5.69 -9.59
CA VAL A 430 -24.96 -6.09 -10.23
C VAL A 430 -25.78 -4.83 -10.44
N LYS A 431 -26.10 -4.52 -11.70
CA LYS A 431 -26.82 -3.30 -12.06
C LYS A 431 -28.33 -3.49 -11.97
N GLU A 432 -28.78 -4.71 -12.20
CA GLU A 432 -30.18 -5.14 -12.21
C GLU A 432 -30.59 -5.74 -10.87
N ARG A 433 -31.85 -5.50 -10.50
CA ARG A 433 -32.45 -6.06 -9.29
C ARG A 433 -33.18 -7.36 -9.60
N ILE A 434 -33.01 -8.36 -8.74
CA ILE A 434 -33.74 -9.63 -8.80
C ILE A 434 -34.41 -9.84 -7.44
N ASP A 435 -35.73 -9.99 -7.42
CA ASP A 435 -36.49 -10.22 -6.19
C ASP A 435 -37.13 -11.62 -6.17
N LEU A 436 -37.73 -11.98 -5.04
CA LEU A 436 -38.35 -13.30 -4.86
C LEU A 436 -39.85 -13.19 -4.59
N GLU A 437 -40.62 -14.06 -5.26
CA GLU A 437 -42.04 -14.23 -4.98
C GLU A 437 -42.29 -15.37 -3.98
N GLY A 438 -42.97 -15.03 -2.89
CA GLY A 438 -43.44 -15.99 -1.89
C GLY A 438 -42.34 -16.69 -1.09
N VAL A 439 -42.76 -17.60 -0.19
CA VAL A 439 -41.85 -18.36 0.71
C VAL A 439 -41.71 -19.83 0.26
N THR A 440 -42.47 -20.28 -0.74
CA THR A 440 -42.60 -21.71 -1.09
C THR A 440 -42.42 -22.03 -2.58
N THR A 441 -42.76 -21.10 -3.48
CA THR A 441 -42.62 -21.25 -4.93
C THR A 441 -41.35 -20.59 -5.48
N TYR A 442 -40.85 -19.53 -4.84
CA TYR A 442 -39.61 -18.80 -5.15
C TYR A 442 -39.50 -18.42 -6.64
N ASN A 443 -40.53 -17.79 -7.24
CA ASN A 443 -40.33 -17.24 -8.58
C ASN A 443 -39.30 -16.10 -8.51
N LEU A 444 -38.42 -16.03 -9.50
CA LEU A 444 -37.47 -14.93 -9.64
C LEU A 444 -38.18 -13.78 -10.35
N LEU A 445 -38.20 -12.63 -9.70
CA LEU A 445 -38.82 -11.41 -10.21
C LEU A 445 -37.72 -10.52 -10.77
N LEU A 446 -37.69 -10.36 -12.10
CA LEU A 446 -36.71 -9.55 -12.79
C LEU A 446 -36.97 -8.05 -12.61
N ASP A 447 -35.95 -7.24 -12.84
CA ASP A 447 -36.01 -5.82 -12.64
C ASP A 447 -37.10 -5.13 -13.47
N LYS A 448 -38.03 -4.42 -12.81
CA LYS A 448 -39.08 -3.64 -13.49
C LYS A 448 -38.54 -2.60 -14.47
N ARG A 449 -37.29 -2.14 -14.28
CA ARG A 449 -36.59 -1.18 -15.16
C ARG A 449 -36.41 -1.71 -16.58
N LEU A 450 -36.42 -3.03 -16.77
CA LEU A 450 -36.37 -3.66 -18.10
C LEU A 450 -37.60 -3.34 -18.97
N LEU A 451 -38.71 -2.87 -18.37
CA LEU A 451 -39.94 -2.46 -19.08
C LEU A 451 -40.05 -0.94 -19.31
N TYR A 452 -39.17 -0.13 -18.72
CA TYR A 452 -39.19 1.33 -18.82
C TYR A 452 -38.23 1.87 -19.88
N GLU A 453 -38.63 2.95 -20.55
CA GLU A 453 -37.80 3.66 -21.53
C GLU A 453 -36.75 4.57 -20.82
N GLU A 454 -37.11 5.22 -19.72
CA GLU A 454 -36.23 6.11 -18.95
C GLU A 454 -35.19 5.37 -18.08
N VAL A 455 -34.03 6.01 -17.87
CA VAL A 455 -32.98 5.52 -16.97
C VAL A 455 -33.36 5.88 -15.53
N LEU A 456 -34.02 4.96 -14.84
CA LEU A 456 -34.24 5.08 -13.39
C LEU A 456 -32.90 4.94 -12.65
N GLU A 457 -32.74 5.65 -11.53
CA GLU A 457 -31.54 5.56 -10.69
C GLU A 457 -31.24 4.09 -10.34
N LEU A 458 -29.95 3.74 -10.33
CA LEU A 458 -29.48 2.42 -9.92
C LEU A 458 -29.89 2.17 -8.47
N ASP A 459 -30.49 1.01 -8.20
CA ASP A 459 -30.81 0.64 -6.83
C ASP A 459 -29.50 0.54 -6.04
N LYS A 460 -29.38 1.38 -5.00
CA LYS A 460 -28.25 1.36 -4.08
C LYS A 460 -28.49 0.38 -2.93
N ASN A 461 -29.71 -0.14 -2.80
CA ASN A 461 -30.05 -1.08 -1.74
C ASN A 461 -29.84 -2.52 -2.20
N GLU A 462 -28.91 -3.17 -1.52
CA GLU A 462 -28.34 -4.48 -1.86
C GLU A 462 -29.14 -5.67 -1.27
N THR A 463 -30.45 -5.49 -1.06
CA THR A 463 -31.33 -6.44 -0.35
C THR A 463 -32.31 -7.13 -1.29
N VAL A 464 -32.57 -8.42 -1.06
CA VAL A 464 -33.62 -9.16 -1.78
C VAL A 464 -34.94 -8.91 -1.09
N GLU A 465 -35.89 -8.28 -1.79
CA GLU A 465 -37.23 -8.12 -1.27
C GLU A 465 -38.07 -9.36 -1.57
N HIS A 466 -38.88 -9.74 -0.58
CA HIS A 466 -39.84 -10.84 -0.70
C HIS A 466 -41.23 -10.25 -0.90
N TYR A 467 -41.82 -10.55 -2.05
CA TYR A 467 -43.18 -10.11 -2.36
C TYR A 467 -44.19 -11.25 -2.18
N GLN A 468 -45.38 -10.90 -1.70
CA GLN A 468 -46.46 -11.88 -1.50
C GLN A 468 -47.06 -12.35 -2.83
N SER A 469 -46.91 -11.57 -3.91
CA SER A 469 -47.38 -11.89 -5.25
C SER A 469 -46.62 -11.12 -6.33
N THR A 470 -46.81 -11.52 -7.60
CA THR A 470 -46.37 -10.78 -8.81
C THR A 470 -47.04 -9.41 -9.01
N GLY A 471 -47.92 -8.97 -8.09
CA GLY A 471 -48.64 -7.69 -8.16
C GLY A 471 -47.74 -6.45 -8.26
N ILE A 472 -46.44 -6.59 -7.99
CA ILE A 472 -45.43 -5.53 -8.16
C ILE A 472 -45.34 -4.95 -9.57
N TYR A 473 -45.82 -5.69 -10.57
CA TYR A 473 -45.83 -5.24 -11.95
C TYR A 473 -47.17 -4.65 -12.39
N GLU A 474 -48.25 -4.75 -11.61
CA GLU A 474 -49.59 -4.29 -12.04
C GLU A 474 -49.60 -2.79 -12.39
N ASP A 475 -48.85 -1.99 -11.64
CA ASP A 475 -48.71 -0.54 -11.87
C ASP A 475 -47.68 -0.19 -12.96
N VAL A 476 -46.95 -1.18 -13.51
CA VAL A 476 -45.91 -0.97 -14.51
C VAL A 476 -46.55 -0.93 -15.90
N MET A 477 -46.39 0.22 -16.57
CA MET A 477 -46.75 0.40 -17.98
C MET A 477 -45.54 0.11 -18.89
N PRO A 478 -45.51 -1.03 -19.63
CA PRO A 478 -44.38 -1.39 -20.47
C PRO A 478 -44.27 -0.46 -21.67
N LYS A 479 -43.21 0.33 -21.75
CA LYS A 479 -42.99 1.28 -22.87
C LYS A 479 -41.64 1.12 -23.57
N GLY A 480 -40.70 0.35 -23.01
CA GLY A 480 -39.35 0.16 -23.56
C GLY A 480 -39.08 -1.21 -24.20
N ASP A 481 -37.96 -1.31 -24.92
CA ASP A 481 -37.38 -2.55 -25.50
C ASP A 481 -36.05 -2.97 -24.82
N LYS A 482 -35.74 -2.40 -23.64
CA LYS A 482 -34.50 -2.68 -22.90
C LYS A 482 -34.29 -4.16 -22.61
N ILE A 483 -35.36 -4.90 -22.34
CA ILE A 483 -35.29 -6.35 -22.16
C ILE A 483 -34.73 -7.08 -23.39
N VAL A 484 -35.03 -6.61 -24.60
CA VAL A 484 -34.53 -7.21 -25.84
C VAL A 484 -33.03 -7.02 -25.91
N SER A 485 -32.57 -5.81 -25.61
CA SER A 485 -31.14 -5.50 -25.55
C SER A 485 -30.44 -6.32 -24.45
N TRP A 486 -31.04 -6.41 -23.26
CA TRP A 486 -30.52 -7.21 -22.15
C TRP A 486 -30.38 -8.71 -22.48
N ILE A 487 -31.34 -9.29 -23.21
CA ILE A 487 -31.27 -10.68 -23.68
C ILE A 487 -30.17 -10.86 -24.73
N LEU A 488 -30.06 -9.93 -25.69
CA LEU A 488 -29.06 -10.00 -26.76
C LEU A 488 -27.63 -9.80 -26.24
N ASP A 489 -27.47 -8.99 -25.19
CA ASP A 489 -26.20 -8.73 -24.53
C ASP A 489 -25.83 -9.80 -23.49
N CYS A 490 -26.69 -10.80 -23.28
CA CYS A 490 -26.47 -11.85 -22.28
C CYS A 490 -25.38 -12.84 -22.75
N PRO A 491 -24.23 -12.92 -22.06
CA PRO A 491 -23.17 -13.83 -22.42
C PRO A 491 -23.54 -15.29 -22.12
N GLU A 492 -22.95 -16.24 -22.84
CA GLU A 492 -23.09 -17.66 -22.51
C GLU A 492 -22.56 -17.97 -21.09
N ILE A 493 -23.20 -18.92 -20.41
CA ILE A 493 -22.79 -19.34 -19.07
C ILE A 493 -21.40 -19.99 -19.14
N ASN A 494 -20.41 -19.29 -18.61
CA ASN A 494 -19.07 -19.83 -18.41
C ASN A 494 -19.05 -20.80 -17.21
N LYS A 495 -18.93 -22.09 -17.50
CA LYS A 495 -18.92 -23.17 -16.49
C LYS A 495 -17.79 -23.02 -15.47
N GLU A 496 -16.62 -22.60 -15.92
CA GLU A 496 -15.46 -22.40 -15.05
C GLU A 496 -15.70 -21.22 -14.10
N PHE A 497 -16.18 -20.10 -14.63
CA PHE A 497 -16.58 -18.95 -13.81
C PHE A 497 -17.62 -19.34 -12.75
N MET A 498 -18.67 -20.07 -13.13
CA MET A 498 -19.71 -20.55 -12.19
C MET A 498 -19.14 -21.47 -11.11
N SER A 499 -18.23 -22.37 -11.47
CA SER A 499 -17.49 -23.22 -10.52
C SER A 499 -16.68 -22.37 -9.53
N GLN A 500 -15.92 -21.38 -10.03
CA GLN A 500 -15.11 -20.48 -9.23
C GLN A 500 -15.96 -19.66 -8.25
N VAL A 501 -17.09 -19.09 -8.70
CA VAL A 501 -18.03 -18.35 -7.85
C VAL A 501 -18.64 -19.25 -6.78
N ALA A 502 -19.14 -20.43 -7.16
CA ALA A 502 -19.76 -21.38 -6.23
C ALA A 502 -18.78 -21.91 -5.18
N LYS A 503 -17.48 -22.00 -5.52
CA LYS A 503 -16.41 -22.38 -4.58
C LYS A 503 -15.81 -21.18 -3.83
N GLY A 504 -16.20 -19.94 -4.16
CA GLY A 504 -15.65 -18.72 -3.56
C GLY A 504 -14.19 -18.45 -3.94
N LEU A 505 -13.78 -18.87 -5.13
CA LEU A 505 -12.42 -18.77 -5.67
C LEU A 505 -12.27 -17.67 -6.74
N HIS A 506 -13.37 -17.02 -7.14
CA HIS A 506 -13.34 -15.92 -8.10
C HIS A 506 -12.43 -14.77 -7.62
N ASN A 507 -11.53 -14.30 -8.50
CA ASN A 507 -10.50 -13.28 -8.22
C ASN A 507 -9.54 -13.61 -7.07
N ARG A 508 -9.51 -14.87 -6.59
CA ARG A 508 -8.75 -15.26 -5.41
C ARG A 508 -7.24 -15.05 -5.56
N GLU A 509 -6.70 -15.26 -6.76
CA GLU A 509 -5.28 -15.03 -7.07
C GLU A 509 -4.91 -13.55 -6.90
N ILE A 510 -5.74 -12.64 -7.43
CA ILE A 510 -5.53 -11.19 -7.30
C ILE A 510 -5.63 -10.78 -5.83
N TRP A 511 -6.60 -11.31 -5.09
CA TRP A 511 -6.74 -11.02 -3.65
C TRP A 511 -5.54 -11.47 -2.84
N LEU A 512 -5.00 -12.67 -3.11
CA LEU A 512 -3.80 -13.16 -2.44
C LEU A 512 -2.56 -12.34 -2.83
N ALA A 513 -2.48 -11.85 -4.07
CA ALA A 513 -1.43 -10.93 -4.50
C ALA A 513 -1.53 -9.58 -3.76
N VAL A 514 -2.73 -8.99 -3.69
CA VAL A 514 -3.00 -7.75 -2.96
C VAL A 514 -2.64 -7.91 -1.48
N LEU A 515 -3.07 -9.01 -0.84
CA LEU A 515 -2.74 -9.32 0.55
C LEU A 515 -1.22 -9.36 0.76
N ARG A 516 -0.46 -10.01 -0.14
CA ARG A 516 1.00 -10.10 -0.07
C ARG A 516 1.65 -8.71 -0.17
N ILE A 517 1.16 -7.84 -1.05
CA ILE A 517 1.64 -6.45 -1.16
C ILE A 517 1.35 -5.69 0.13
N VAL A 518 0.12 -5.75 0.64
CA VAL A 518 -0.29 -5.06 1.86
C VAL A 518 0.55 -5.51 3.05
N GLN A 519 0.74 -6.82 3.24
CA GLN A 519 1.63 -7.35 4.29
C GLN A 519 3.07 -6.86 4.10
N GLY A 520 3.57 -6.77 2.87
CA GLY A 520 4.89 -6.20 2.56
C GLY A 520 5.00 -4.71 2.89
N MET A 521 3.96 -3.93 2.62
CA MET A 521 3.88 -2.51 2.98
C MET A 521 3.87 -2.32 4.50
N VAL A 522 3.05 -3.07 5.22
CA VAL A 522 2.95 -3.02 6.69
C VAL A 522 4.28 -3.40 7.35
N ARG A 523 4.91 -4.52 6.96
CA ARG A 523 6.23 -4.92 7.51
C ARG A 523 7.31 -3.88 7.26
N LYS A 524 7.30 -3.28 6.07
CA LYS A 524 8.26 -2.25 5.75
C LYS A 524 8.05 -1.02 6.64
N LYS A 525 6.79 -0.66 6.90
CA LYS A 525 6.38 0.39 7.84
C LYS A 525 6.80 0.07 9.27
N GLU A 526 6.57 -1.15 9.77
CA GLU A 526 7.07 -1.64 11.07
C GLU A 526 8.61 -1.50 11.19
N SER A 527 9.35 -1.98 10.18
CA SER A 527 10.82 -1.89 10.16
C SER A 527 11.34 -0.43 10.21
N TYR A 528 10.62 0.50 9.58
CA TYR A 528 10.94 1.92 9.68
C TYR A 528 10.68 2.46 11.08
N TYR A 529 9.55 2.13 11.70
CA TYR A 529 9.26 2.58 13.07
C TYR A 529 10.25 2.01 14.08
N ASP A 530 10.62 0.74 13.95
CA ASP A 530 11.66 0.13 14.78
C ASP A 530 12.99 0.87 14.64
N LYS A 531 13.36 1.25 13.41
CA LYS A 531 14.60 1.99 13.17
C LYS A 531 14.52 3.43 13.70
N LYS A 532 13.36 4.10 13.60
CA LYS A 532 13.11 5.42 14.21
C LYS A 532 13.22 5.35 15.73
N ARG A 533 12.53 4.39 16.36
CA ARG A 533 12.58 4.15 17.81
C ARG A 533 14.01 3.92 18.26
N ARG A 534 14.77 3.06 17.59
CA ARG A 534 16.19 2.82 17.87
C ARG A 534 17.04 4.09 17.74
N MET A 535 16.79 4.95 16.75
CA MET A 535 17.49 6.22 16.58
C MET A 535 17.20 7.20 17.73
N LEU A 536 15.93 7.36 18.11
CA LEU A 536 15.53 8.25 19.20
C LEU A 536 16.07 7.75 20.55
N THR A 537 16.01 6.43 20.80
CA THR A 537 16.65 5.84 21.98
C THR A 537 18.16 6.05 21.97
N TYR A 538 18.81 5.91 20.81
CA TYR A 538 20.25 6.20 20.69
C TYR A 538 20.56 7.67 21.00
N GLU A 539 19.77 8.62 20.49
CA GLU A 539 19.92 10.05 20.78
C GLU A 539 19.77 10.35 22.27
N LYS A 540 18.72 9.81 22.90
CA LYS A 540 18.48 9.91 24.35
C LYS A 540 19.69 9.40 25.14
N MET A 541 20.20 8.22 24.79
CA MET A 541 21.36 7.63 25.47
C MET A 541 22.65 8.39 25.22
N LEU A 542 22.84 8.98 24.03
CA LEU A 542 23.94 9.88 23.74
C LEU A 542 23.92 11.09 24.67
N GLY A 543 22.73 11.67 24.89
CA GLY A 543 22.53 12.74 25.87
C GLY A 543 22.87 12.32 27.30
N VAL A 544 22.50 11.11 27.72
CA VAL A 544 22.90 10.57 29.03
C VAL A 544 24.43 10.49 29.15
N VAL A 545 25.12 10.01 28.11
CA VAL A 545 26.60 9.95 28.09
C VAL A 545 27.21 11.35 28.21
N ASP A 546 26.66 12.36 27.52
CA ASP A 546 27.11 13.74 27.69
C ASP A 546 26.91 14.24 29.12
N THR A 547 25.74 14.02 29.71
CA THR A 547 25.49 14.47 31.10
C THR A 547 26.46 13.84 32.11
N ILE A 548 26.91 12.61 31.86
CA ILE A 548 27.93 11.95 32.69
C ILE A 548 29.28 12.65 32.51
N CYS A 549 29.67 12.97 31.28
CA CYS A 549 30.92 13.69 30.99
C CYS A 549 30.89 15.13 31.55
N ASP A 550 29.79 15.85 31.39
CA ASP A 550 29.58 17.21 31.88
C ASP A 550 29.61 17.28 33.41
N ARG A 551 29.10 16.24 34.09
CA ARG A 551 29.21 16.11 35.56
C ARG A 551 30.65 15.99 36.00
N GLU A 552 31.48 15.23 35.29
CA GLU A 552 32.92 15.18 35.59
C GLU A 552 33.61 16.51 35.30
N ASP A 553 33.12 17.29 34.33
CA ASP A 553 33.68 18.62 34.03
C ASP A 553 33.34 19.69 35.05
N THR A 554 32.15 19.60 35.63
CA THR A 554 31.61 20.58 36.58
C THR A 554 31.89 20.22 38.04
N ARG A 555 32.59 19.11 38.32
CA ARG A 555 32.98 18.71 39.68
C ARG A 555 33.88 19.77 40.33
N LYS A 556 33.42 20.32 41.46
CA LYS A 556 34.15 21.34 42.24
C LYS A 556 35.46 20.83 42.84
N ASN A 557 35.56 19.53 43.14
CA ASN A 557 36.75 18.93 43.74
C ASN A 557 37.58 18.21 42.68
N VAL A 558 38.70 18.83 42.28
CA VAL A 558 39.60 18.31 41.23
C VAL A 558 40.16 16.93 41.59
N ASN A 559 40.37 16.65 42.87
CA ASN A 559 40.92 15.38 43.35
C ASN A 559 39.92 14.22 43.30
N GLN A 560 38.63 14.50 43.06
CA GLN A 560 37.58 13.50 42.90
C GLN A 560 37.15 13.35 41.44
N ARG A 561 37.83 14.00 40.50
CA ARG A 561 37.49 13.94 39.07
C ARG A 561 38.00 12.62 38.49
N SER A 562 37.10 11.84 37.89
CA SER A 562 37.47 10.62 37.18
C SER A 562 37.65 10.90 35.68
N THR A 563 38.31 9.99 34.96
CA THR A 563 38.29 10.04 33.49
C THR A 563 36.88 9.71 33.00
N TYR A 564 36.47 10.26 31.84
CA TYR A 564 35.15 9.96 31.27
C TYR A 564 34.98 8.47 31.03
N GLU A 565 36.05 7.81 30.58
CA GLU A 565 36.06 6.36 30.39
C GLU A 565 35.72 5.61 31.68
N PHE A 566 36.34 5.97 32.80
CA PHE A 566 36.08 5.33 34.09
C PHE A 566 34.63 5.53 34.53
N SER A 567 34.12 6.76 34.47
CA SER A 567 32.74 7.05 34.87
C SER A 567 31.70 6.35 33.98
N LEU A 568 31.96 6.24 32.68
CA LEU A 568 31.08 5.53 31.74
C LEU A 568 31.15 4.01 31.95
N ARG A 569 32.34 3.45 32.20
CA ARG A 569 32.51 2.02 32.47
C ARG A 569 31.82 1.60 33.77
N MET A 570 31.96 2.38 34.83
CA MET A 570 31.24 2.18 36.10
C MET A 570 29.72 2.22 35.90
N LYS A 571 29.22 3.13 35.06
CA LYS A 571 27.78 3.18 34.73
C LYS A 571 27.34 1.97 33.92
N CYS A 572 28.16 1.49 32.98
CA CYS A 572 27.88 0.23 32.28
C CYS A 572 27.80 -0.95 33.23
N GLU A 573 28.74 -1.08 34.17
CA GLU A 573 28.78 -2.13 35.19
C GLU A 573 27.55 -2.12 36.11
N GLU A 574 27.08 -0.94 36.54
CA GLU A 574 25.83 -0.80 37.32
C GLU A 574 24.59 -1.29 36.56
N LEU A 575 24.61 -1.18 35.23
CA LEU A 575 23.52 -1.58 34.36
C LEU A 575 23.65 -3.05 33.90
N VAL A 576 24.76 -3.74 34.19
CA VAL A 576 24.92 -5.16 33.89
C VAL A 576 23.90 -5.98 34.67
N GLY A 577 23.10 -6.76 33.96
CA GLY A 577 22.02 -7.59 34.52
C GLY A 577 20.62 -7.04 34.27
N LYS A 578 20.48 -5.75 33.89
CA LYS A 578 19.22 -5.21 33.38
C LYS A 578 19.12 -5.51 31.88
N GLN A 579 18.09 -6.25 31.50
CA GLN A 579 17.87 -6.71 30.11
C GLN A 579 16.93 -5.82 29.31
N ASP A 580 16.65 -4.60 29.78
CA ASP A 580 15.78 -3.66 29.08
C ASP A 580 16.49 -3.05 27.84
N ASP A 581 15.68 -2.64 26.86
CA ASP A 581 16.15 -2.10 25.57
C ASP A 581 17.01 -0.83 25.74
N ASP A 582 16.66 0.03 26.69
CA ASP A 582 17.35 1.29 26.95
C ASP A 582 18.79 1.02 27.45
N THR A 583 18.95 0.04 28.34
CA THR A 583 20.26 -0.44 28.81
C THR A 583 21.12 -0.99 27.65
N LYS A 584 20.55 -1.83 26.78
CA LYS A 584 21.30 -2.40 25.63
C LYS A 584 21.75 -1.32 24.64
N VAL A 585 20.91 -0.30 24.41
CA VAL A 585 21.27 0.84 23.57
C VAL A 585 22.35 1.70 24.24
N PHE A 586 22.27 1.93 25.55
CA PHE A 586 23.31 2.65 26.30
C PHE A 586 24.69 1.98 26.15
N LEU A 587 24.77 0.66 26.34
CA LEU A 587 26.01 -0.11 26.13
C LEU A 587 26.53 0.03 24.69
N THR A 588 25.62 0.05 23.71
CA THR A 588 25.97 0.25 22.29
C THR A 588 26.58 1.63 22.05
N VAL A 589 26.00 2.70 22.62
CA VAL A 589 26.51 4.07 22.52
C VAL A 589 27.91 4.17 23.13
N VAL A 590 28.12 3.62 24.33
CA VAL A 590 29.43 3.67 24.99
C VAL A 590 30.50 2.94 24.18
N ARG A 591 30.17 1.77 23.62
CA ARG A 591 31.07 1.05 22.70
C ARG A 591 31.39 1.90 21.48
N ASP A 592 30.39 2.48 20.82
CA ASP A 592 30.56 3.28 19.61
C ASP A 592 31.46 4.50 19.88
N VAL A 593 31.30 5.12 21.05
CA VAL A 593 32.13 6.24 21.52
C VAL A 593 33.59 5.80 21.71
N PHE A 594 33.84 4.70 22.42
CA PHE A 594 35.18 4.18 22.69
C PHE A 594 35.90 3.68 21.42
N VAL A 595 35.16 3.05 20.50
CA VAL A 595 35.68 2.57 19.20
C VAL A 595 35.83 3.71 18.18
N ARG A 596 35.37 4.93 18.51
CA ARG A 596 35.47 6.13 17.65
C ARG A 596 34.76 5.96 16.31
N LEU A 597 33.60 5.31 16.33
CA LEU A 597 32.83 5.10 15.11
C LEU A 597 32.44 6.42 14.47
N CYS A 598 32.52 6.46 13.15
CA CYS A 598 32.12 7.65 12.39
C CYS A 598 30.60 7.79 12.29
N THR A 599 29.85 6.69 12.47
CA THR A 599 28.40 6.72 12.40
C THR A 599 27.76 5.80 13.45
N PRO A 600 26.58 6.16 13.99
CA PRO A 600 25.89 5.36 15.00
C PRO A 600 25.58 3.93 14.55
N ASN A 601 25.78 2.97 15.44
CA ASN A 601 25.35 1.59 15.26
C ASN A 601 24.02 1.35 16.00
N PHE A 602 22.97 1.00 15.25
CA PHE A 602 21.63 0.77 15.79
C PHE A 602 21.34 -0.70 16.15
N LYS A 603 22.35 -1.58 16.05
CA LYS A 603 22.26 -2.96 16.56
C LYS A 603 22.55 -2.95 18.06
N ALA A 604 21.53 -3.28 18.86
CA ALA A 604 21.62 -3.39 20.30
C ALA A 604 22.68 -4.44 20.68
N LEU A 605 23.56 -4.08 21.62
CA LEU A 605 24.56 -4.95 22.19
C LEU A 605 23.90 -5.83 23.26
N GLU A 606 24.10 -7.14 23.19
CA GLU A 606 23.53 -8.10 24.16
C GLU A 606 24.48 -8.44 25.31
N ASP A 607 25.77 -8.11 25.18
CA ASP A 607 26.83 -8.52 26.11
C ASP A 607 27.83 -7.40 26.44
N MET A 608 28.12 -7.22 27.73
CA MET A 608 29.08 -6.26 28.26
C MET A 608 30.54 -6.72 28.06
N GLU A 609 30.77 -8.00 27.73
CA GLU A 609 32.09 -8.56 27.46
C GLU A 609 32.84 -7.82 26.33
N CYS A 610 32.10 -7.17 25.41
CA CYS A 610 32.68 -6.35 24.35
C CYS A 610 33.26 -5.01 24.84
N ILE A 611 32.75 -4.45 25.94
CA ILE A 611 33.22 -3.17 26.51
C ILE A 611 34.41 -3.41 27.44
N SER A 612 34.38 -4.50 28.24
CA SER A 612 35.49 -4.86 29.11
C SER A 612 36.76 -5.27 28.35
N LYS A 613 36.63 -5.81 27.13
CA LYS A 613 37.74 -6.14 26.21
C LYS A 613 38.39 -4.93 25.53
N LEU A 614 37.84 -3.71 25.66
CA LEU A 614 38.50 -2.49 25.19
C LEU A 614 39.63 -2.15 26.17
N SER A 615 40.84 -2.64 25.86
CA SER A 615 42.01 -2.66 26.74
C SER A 615 42.79 -1.34 26.84
N ALA A 616 42.38 -0.30 26.12
CA ALA A 616 43.12 0.95 26.04
C ALA A 616 42.38 2.08 26.77
N THR A 617 43.10 2.81 27.62
CA THR A 617 42.60 4.04 28.23
C THR A 617 42.25 5.06 27.14
N VAL A 618 41.00 5.52 27.11
CA VAL A 618 40.51 6.49 26.10
C VAL A 618 40.61 7.91 26.68
N PRO A 619 41.42 8.81 26.08
CA PRO A 619 41.52 10.18 26.55
C PRO A 619 40.18 10.93 26.50
N ASN A 620 39.94 11.80 27.47
CA ASN A 620 38.71 12.60 27.57
C ASN A 620 38.41 13.41 26.29
N ASP A 621 39.45 13.96 25.64
CA ASP A 621 39.30 14.73 24.39
C ASP A 621 38.82 13.85 23.23
N ASP A 622 39.25 12.59 23.19
CA ASP A 622 38.85 11.63 22.15
C ASP A 622 37.40 11.19 22.35
N VAL A 623 36.96 11.00 23.61
CA VAL A 623 35.56 10.76 23.95
C VAL A 623 34.68 11.92 23.48
N LYS A 624 35.06 13.18 23.78
CA LYS A 624 34.32 14.38 23.32
C LYS A 624 34.24 14.50 21.81
N LYS A 625 35.36 14.29 21.10
CA LYS A 625 35.39 14.31 19.63
C LYS A 625 34.50 13.22 19.04
N SER A 626 34.49 12.03 19.64
CA SER A 626 33.65 10.90 19.23
C SER A 626 32.17 11.21 19.42
N LEU A 627 31.78 11.77 20.58
CA LEU A 627 30.41 12.20 20.88
C LEU A 627 29.90 13.25 19.90
N LEU A 628 30.69 14.29 19.62
CA LEU A 628 30.36 15.33 18.64
C LEU A 628 30.17 14.75 17.24
N ARG A 629 31.04 13.81 16.83
CA ARG A 629 30.96 13.16 15.52
C ARG A 629 29.71 12.29 15.40
N LEU A 630 29.43 11.46 16.40
CA LEU A 630 28.24 10.61 16.44
C LEU A 630 26.97 11.46 16.46
N ARG A 631 26.93 12.55 17.22
CA ARG A 631 25.82 13.50 17.24
C ARG A 631 25.59 14.15 15.88
N LYS A 632 26.65 14.64 15.24
CA LYS A 632 26.54 15.25 13.90
C LYS A 632 26.01 14.23 12.88
N SER A 633 26.58 13.03 12.85
CA SER A 633 26.12 11.94 11.99
C SER A 633 24.68 11.51 12.32
N LEU A 634 24.29 11.50 13.59
CA LEU A 634 22.93 11.19 14.01
C LEU A 634 21.95 12.26 13.55
N LYS A 635 22.26 13.55 13.70
CA LYS A 635 21.43 14.65 13.18
C LYS A 635 21.25 14.54 11.67
N GLU A 636 22.32 14.29 10.92
CA GLU A 636 22.26 14.05 9.48
C GLU A 636 21.40 12.81 9.14
N LYS A 637 21.55 11.71 9.90
CA LYS A 637 20.76 10.48 9.69
C LYS A 637 19.31 10.61 10.11
N VAL A 638 18.99 11.32 11.20
CA VAL A 638 17.63 11.59 11.69
C VAL A 638 16.91 12.51 10.71
N PHE A 639 17.61 13.53 10.19
CA PHE A 639 17.13 14.34 9.07
C PHE A 639 16.81 13.45 7.87
N PHE A 640 17.72 12.52 7.49
CA PHE A 640 17.49 11.50 6.46
C PHE A 640 16.42 10.44 6.80
N PHE A 641 16.03 10.24 8.06
CA PHE A 641 15.08 9.19 8.47
C PHE A 641 13.67 9.71 8.67
N LEU A 642 13.52 10.93 9.20
CA LEU A 642 12.32 11.76 9.01
C LEU A 642 11.99 11.88 7.52
N PHE A 643 13.03 11.90 6.68
CA PHE A 643 12.99 11.80 5.22
C PHE A 643 12.47 10.49 4.61
N PHE A 644 12.31 9.40 5.35
CA PHE A 644 11.80 8.13 4.80
C PHE A 644 10.48 7.67 5.43
N LEU A 645 9.96 8.43 6.39
CA LEU A 645 8.71 8.15 7.12
C LEU A 645 7.44 8.21 6.26
N PHE A 646 7.56 8.56 4.98
CA PHE A 646 6.41 8.90 4.13
C PHE A 646 6.22 8.00 2.91
N ILE A 647 7.07 7.01 2.69
CA ILE A 647 6.91 6.12 1.52
C ILE A 647 5.76 5.09 1.73
N TYR A 648 5.00 5.10 2.85
CA TYR A 648 3.97 4.07 3.14
C TYR A 648 2.71 4.53 3.86
#